data_AF-A0A1X7TM84-F1
#
_entry.id   AF-A0A1X7TM84-F1
#
_cell.length_a   1.000
_cell.length_b   1.000
_cell.length_c   1.000
_cell.angle_alpha   90.00
_cell.angle_beta   90.00
_cell.angle_gamma   90.00
#
_symmetry.space_group_name_H-M   'P 1'
#
loop_
_entity.id
_entity.type
_entity.pdbx_description
1 polymer ?
#
loop_
_entity_poly.entity_id
_entity_poly.type
_entity_poly.pdbx_seq_one_letter_code
_entity_poly.pdbx_strand_id
1 'polypeptide(L)'
;MDVAYSRVLFLGTAGVGKTSFKHSLMKLPWVPNTTSTVVSDISQVRPFTHEWHTLKDQWRVVSYEDEIKELAGLILTVYKKELDSFDVTAYDHNKSSLSVPETHSNIIFEVDKIVSDALSYIKKNPTLPLKPQPFLHFWDCGGQPPFLEILPVFLTSRTLFFLVFDAEKDLKSNWKSVINIEGERVDQEEVHMTTLDYMLNWMANIHGHLMTYNEKGGFCEFPRMYCVGTHGDCIKDHKSEIKRELEQHYQSKDFCALIEGTVIVDNTTSGQGEAEDPSLQTLRDAVIRFTEEKLVLKTPLSWVLFRKVIQVLSKKFNVISLKDASIVGAASKIPVKDMHNVLMFYHELGVLLFYPQIEGMKDMVIINPGYIVDALGEIFPLSVNFHRGRHRKEWKLFHDCGIFVQPLYVELWEKYKDISSEFFIKVLVHFRIAVEVGTDKYPPPSKQYFMPLVLKSTQVDRSSMKLPSNSIQAAPLHITFKSGFVPPGFFTRFVVTLANARRMELCFEKDVYRNCVTFRYQDPNSNSIEHVIVTDCHNVIQINIQHHHLDRELVSFTKICQDICSYLEDAAKEVEELLIKCASGGTANNKSTRYIFKYEFKYVCTSCPTTAPPHYITLPPTNPAQDSQWITLGISLGLYYNTLGVIEEKCRGDVQQCLLKCMAAWLRGEDKVRLKGGPSWLSLAEALEEIEENDIAKNIRANSVLVLVLGTRTRKK
;
A
#
# COMPACT_ATOMS: atom_id res chain seq x y z
N MET A 1 0.92 -1.44 -34.07
CA MET A 1 -0.54 -1.25 -34.18
C MET A 1 -1.00 -0.47 -32.97
N ASP A 2 -2.05 0.33 -33.12
CA ASP A 2 -2.68 1.02 -32.00
C ASP A 2 -3.62 0.04 -31.30
N VAL A 3 -3.39 -0.21 -30.01
CA VAL A 3 -4.19 -1.14 -29.20
C VAL A 3 -4.55 -0.45 -27.90
N ALA A 4 -5.84 -0.40 -27.58
CA ALA A 4 -6.32 0.10 -26.30
C ALA A 4 -6.17 -0.98 -25.21
N TYR A 5 -5.64 -0.58 -24.05
CA TYR A 5 -5.53 -1.41 -22.87
C TYR A 5 -6.13 -0.69 -21.67
N SER A 6 -7.28 -1.16 -21.22
CA SER A 6 -8.05 -0.54 -20.15
C SER A 6 -8.26 -1.49 -19.00
N ARG A 7 -7.98 -0.98 -17.80
CA ARG A 7 -8.34 -1.61 -16.55
C ARG A 7 -9.41 -0.76 -15.89
N VAL A 8 -10.51 -1.39 -15.51
CA VAL A 8 -11.61 -0.76 -14.77
C VAL A 8 -11.68 -1.43 -13.41
N LEU A 9 -11.47 -0.65 -12.35
CA LEU A 9 -11.37 -1.16 -10.99
C LEU A 9 -12.50 -0.59 -10.13
N PHE A 10 -13.28 -1.48 -9.51
CA PHE A 10 -14.38 -1.14 -8.63
C PHE A 10 -13.88 -1.12 -7.18
N LEU A 11 -13.88 0.05 -6.56
CA LEU A 11 -13.50 0.29 -5.17
C LEU A 11 -14.74 0.63 -4.35
N GLY A 12 -14.75 0.24 -3.09
CA GLY A 12 -15.89 0.52 -2.22
C GLY A 12 -15.97 -0.52 -1.12
N THR A 13 -16.60 -0.14 -0.01
CA THR A 13 -16.78 -1.02 1.15
C THR A 13 -17.68 -2.21 0.81
N ALA A 14 -17.67 -3.25 1.64
CA ALA A 14 -18.49 -4.42 1.42
C ALA A 14 -20.00 -4.06 1.48
N GLY A 15 -20.79 -4.60 0.54
CA GLY A 15 -22.25 -4.41 0.53
C GLY A 15 -22.77 -3.16 -0.19
N VAL A 16 -21.91 -2.27 -0.71
CA VAL A 16 -22.34 -1.03 -1.40
C VAL A 16 -22.86 -1.23 -2.84
N GLY A 17 -23.04 -2.48 -3.28
CA GLY A 17 -23.56 -2.77 -4.62
C GLY A 17 -22.54 -2.72 -5.76
N LYS A 18 -21.24 -2.93 -5.49
CA LYS A 18 -20.18 -3.00 -6.52
C LYS A 18 -20.46 -4.03 -7.62
N THR A 19 -20.76 -5.27 -7.22
CA THR A 19 -21.04 -6.38 -8.13
C THR A 19 -22.31 -6.12 -8.95
N SER A 20 -23.36 -5.60 -8.31
CA SER A 20 -24.60 -5.18 -9.00
C SER A 20 -24.32 -4.07 -10.01
N PHE A 21 -23.50 -3.07 -9.66
CA PHE A 21 -23.11 -2.00 -10.58
C PHE A 21 -22.24 -2.52 -11.75
N LYS A 22 -21.32 -3.45 -11.50
CA LYS A 22 -20.56 -4.14 -12.55
C LYS A 22 -21.51 -4.85 -13.53
N HIS A 23 -22.50 -5.58 -13.02
CA HIS A 23 -23.55 -6.20 -13.84
C HIS A 23 -24.33 -5.15 -14.64
N SER A 24 -24.68 -4.03 -14.01
CA SER A 24 -25.37 -2.93 -14.69
C SER A 24 -24.54 -2.38 -15.85
N LEU A 25 -23.23 -2.14 -15.67
CA LEU A 25 -22.36 -1.71 -16.76
C LEU A 25 -22.32 -2.72 -17.91
N MET A 26 -22.47 -4.01 -17.62
CA MET A 26 -22.53 -5.08 -18.62
C MET A 26 -23.92 -5.25 -19.29
N LYS A 27 -24.92 -4.42 -18.92
CA LYS A 27 -26.33 -4.55 -19.33
C LYS A 27 -26.95 -5.89 -18.93
N LEU A 28 -26.49 -6.47 -17.82
CA LEU A 28 -27.10 -7.67 -17.26
C LEU A 28 -28.31 -7.26 -16.40
N PRO A 29 -29.41 -8.04 -16.41
CA PRO A 29 -30.56 -7.77 -15.56
C PRO A 29 -30.17 -7.71 -14.09
N TRP A 30 -30.84 -6.84 -13.34
CA TRP A 30 -30.66 -6.78 -11.89
C TRP A 30 -31.03 -8.10 -11.22
N VAL A 31 -30.16 -8.57 -10.32
CA VAL A 31 -30.37 -9.78 -9.53
C VAL A 31 -30.37 -9.41 -8.04
N PRO A 32 -31.50 -9.54 -7.32
CA PRO A 32 -31.55 -9.31 -5.88
C PRO A 32 -30.63 -10.29 -5.15
N ASN A 33 -30.07 -9.87 -4.01
CA ASN A 33 -29.25 -10.71 -3.14
C ASN A 33 -28.06 -11.38 -3.86
N THR A 34 -27.48 -10.69 -4.85
CA THR A 34 -26.27 -11.15 -5.54
C THR A 34 -25.16 -11.43 -4.52
N THR A 35 -24.48 -12.57 -4.68
CA THR A 35 -23.34 -12.93 -3.83
C THR A 35 -22.27 -11.85 -3.93
N SER A 36 -21.85 -11.35 -2.78
CA SER A 36 -20.87 -10.29 -2.66
C SER A 36 -19.47 -10.81 -2.97
N THR A 37 -18.67 -10.01 -3.66
CA THR A 37 -17.26 -10.31 -3.92
C THR A 37 -16.48 -10.36 -2.61
N VAL A 38 -16.08 -11.56 -2.19
CA VAL A 38 -15.33 -11.80 -0.95
C VAL A 38 -13.87 -11.36 -1.10
N VAL A 39 -13.25 -11.67 -2.24
CA VAL A 39 -11.82 -11.47 -2.48
C VAL A 39 -11.61 -10.62 -3.72
N SER A 40 -11.85 -11.18 -4.90
CA SER A 40 -11.93 -10.43 -6.14
C SER A 40 -12.72 -11.21 -7.19
N ASP A 41 -13.36 -10.50 -8.11
CA ASP A 41 -13.85 -11.07 -9.37
C ASP A 41 -13.22 -10.30 -10.53
N ILE A 42 -12.17 -10.92 -11.08
CA ILE A 42 -11.37 -10.41 -12.18
C ILE A 42 -11.89 -11.00 -13.49
N SER A 43 -12.46 -10.16 -14.34
CA SER A 43 -13.06 -10.58 -15.61
C SER A 43 -12.49 -9.82 -16.80
N GLN A 44 -12.08 -10.53 -17.84
CA GLN A 44 -11.78 -9.94 -19.14
C GLN A 44 -13.09 -9.71 -19.90
N VAL A 45 -13.31 -8.46 -20.32
CA VAL A 45 -14.56 -8.02 -20.94
C VAL A 45 -14.26 -7.46 -22.33
N ARG A 46 -15.12 -7.74 -23.30
CA ARG A 46 -15.10 -7.05 -24.60
C ARG A 46 -16.06 -5.85 -24.54
N PRO A 47 -15.57 -4.61 -24.75
CA PRO A 47 -16.46 -3.46 -24.88
C PRO A 47 -17.23 -3.54 -26.20
N PHE A 48 -18.39 -2.91 -26.22
CA PHE A 48 -19.15 -2.65 -27.43
C PHE A 48 -18.56 -1.45 -28.18
N THR A 49 -18.45 -1.54 -29.49
CA THR A 49 -18.10 -0.41 -30.35
C THR A 49 -18.88 -0.50 -31.67
N HIS A 50 -19.42 0.64 -32.11
CA HIS A 50 -20.36 0.71 -33.24
C HIS A 50 -19.74 0.31 -34.59
N GLU A 51 -18.41 0.33 -34.71
CA GLU A 51 -17.66 -0.02 -35.92
C GLU A 51 -17.23 -1.50 -36.03
N TRP A 52 -17.49 -2.32 -35.00
CA TRP A 52 -16.88 -3.66 -34.87
C TRP A 52 -17.97 -4.71 -34.97
N HIS A 53 -18.47 -4.84 -36.19
CA HIS A 53 -19.63 -5.63 -36.54
C HIS A 53 -19.57 -7.07 -36.00
N THR A 54 -20.73 -7.52 -35.49
CA THR A 54 -21.13 -8.90 -35.13
C THR A 54 -20.96 -9.32 -33.66
N LEU A 55 -21.92 -8.96 -32.81
CA LEU A 55 -22.68 -9.82 -31.87
C LEU A 55 -23.25 -9.01 -30.68
N LYS A 56 -24.59 -8.86 -30.61
CA LYS A 56 -25.47 -8.42 -29.48
C LYS A 56 -25.04 -7.20 -28.64
N ASP A 57 -25.98 -6.31 -28.34
CA ASP A 57 -25.80 -5.00 -27.65
C ASP A 57 -25.36 -5.07 -26.17
N GLN A 58 -24.44 -5.95 -25.78
CA GLN A 58 -24.07 -6.24 -24.38
C GLN A 58 -22.57 -6.51 -24.24
N TRP A 59 -21.94 -5.95 -23.20
CA TRP A 59 -20.56 -6.31 -22.84
C TRP A 59 -20.58 -7.70 -22.22
N ARG A 60 -19.66 -8.58 -22.64
CA ARG A 60 -19.61 -9.96 -22.15
C ARG A 60 -18.19 -10.43 -21.86
N VAL A 61 -18.10 -11.45 -21.01
CA VAL A 61 -16.86 -12.14 -20.71
C VAL A 61 -16.33 -12.84 -21.97
N VAL A 62 -15.01 -12.77 -22.19
CA VAL A 62 -14.36 -13.34 -23.37
C VAL A 62 -14.26 -14.86 -23.30
N SER A 63 -14.70 -15.54 -24.36
CA SER A 63 -14.62 -17.00 -24.52
C SER A 63 -13.32 -17.47 -25.21
N TYR A 64 -13.05 -18.78 -25.18
CA TYR A 64 -11.92 -19.37 -25.93
C TYR A 64 -12.05 -19.12 -27.45
N GLU A 65 -13.24 -19.33 -28.01
CA GLU A 65 -13.51 -19.13 -29.45
C GLU A 65 -13.33 -17.68 -29.87
N ASP A 66 -13.73 -16.75 -29.00
CA ASP A 66 -13.54 -15.31 -29.20
C ASP A 66 -12.04 -14.96 -29.35
N GLU A 67 -11.18 -15.54 -28.52
CA GLU A 67 -9.72 -15.33 -28.58
C GLU A 67 -9.09 -15.94 -29.83
N ILE A 68 -9.48 -17.16 -30.19
CA ILE A 68 -8.99 -17.83 -31.40
C ILE A 68 -9.40 -17.06 -32.67
N LYS A 69 -10.63 -16.55 -32.73
CA LYS A 69 -11.12 -15.74 -33.87
C LYS A 69 -10.28 -14.47 -34.06
N GLU A 70 -9.95 -13.78 -32.97
CA GLU A 70 -9.13 -12.57 -33.04
C GLU A 70 -7.68 -12.88 -33.40
N LEU A 71 -7.11 -13.92 -32.79
CA LEU A 71 -5.76 -14.41 -33.11
C LEU A 71 -5.63 -14.77 -34.60
N ALA A 72 -6.61 -15.46 -35.16
CA ALA A 72 -6.69 -15.79 -36.58
C ALA A 72 -6.69 -14.53 -37.49
N GLY A 73 -7.49 -13.52 -37.13
CA GLY A 73 -7.52 -12.25 -37.86
C GLY A 73 -6.18 -11.50 -37.83
N LEU A 74 -5.48 -11.54 -36.69
CA LEU A 74 -4.16 -10.94 -36.54
C LEU A 74 -3.09 -11.67 -37.36
N ILE A 75 -3.09 -13.00 -37.34
CA ILE A 75 -2.22 -13.84 -38.17
C ILE A 75 -2.45 -13.51 -39.66
N LEU A 76 -3.70 -13.47 -40.13
CA LEU A 76 -4.01 -13.08 -41.52
C LEU A 76 -3.47 -11.69 -41.89
N THR A 77 -3.51 -10.75 -40.95
CA THR A 77 -3.02 -9.38 -41.17
C THR A 77 -1.50 -9.32 -41.37
N VAL A 78 -0.75 -10.20 -40.68
CA VAL A 78 0.71 -10.34 -40.83
C VAL A 78 1.09 -11.12 -42.07
N TYR A 79 0.48 -12.29 -42.22
CA TYR A 79 0.94 -13.35 -43.13
C TYR A 79 0.25 -13.34 -44.48
N LYS A 80 -0.50 -12.27 -44.81
CA LYS A 80 -1.25 -12.10 -46.07
C LYS A 80 -0.42 -12.30 -47.35
N LYS A 81 0.91 -12.17 -47.27
CA LYS A 81 1.86 -12.41 -48.38
C LYS A 81 2.58 -13.77 -48.32
N GLU A 82 2.65 -14.41 -47.15
CA GLU A 82 3.33 -15.71 -46.97
C GLU A 82 2.36 -16.89 -47.05
N LEU A 83 1.07 -16.66 -46.77
CA LEU A 83 0.03 -17.70 -46.80
C LEU A 83 -0.24 -18.29 -48.19
N ASP A 84 0.12 -17.59 -49.28
CA ASP A 84 0.11 -18.15 -50.65
C ASP A 84 1.25 -19.17 -50.88
N SER A 85 2.18 -19.32 -49.93
CA SER A 85 3.31 -20.26 -49.96
C SER A 85 3.37 -21.22 -48.77
N PHE A 86 2.39 -21.16 -47.85
CA PHE A 86 2.40 -21.96 -46.62
C PHE A 86 1.99 -23.41 -46.90
N ASP A 87 2.97 -24.25 -47.18
CA ASP A 87 2.81 -25.70 -47.09
C ASP A 87 2.72 -26.09 -45.60
N VAL A 88 1.56 -26.63 -45.22
CA VAL A 88 1.19 -27.01 -43.85
C VAL A 88 2.11 -28.11 -43.29
N THR A 89 2.97 -28.69 -44.13
CA THR A 89 3.93 -29.74 -43.79
C THR A 89 5.27 -29.22 -43.25
N ALA A 90 5.59 -27.93 -43.38
CA ALA A 90 6.91 -27.41 -42.97
C ALA A 90 7.07 -27.13 -41.46
N TYR A 91 6.00 -27.29 -40.66
CA TYR A 91 6.08 -27.24 -39.19
C TYR A 91 6.45 -28.60 -38.57
N ASP A 92 6.52 -29.66 -39.36
CA ASP A 92 7.02 -30.96 -38.91
C ASP A 92 8.47 -31.11 -39.36
N HIS A 93 9.39 -30.44 -38.67
CA HIS A 93 10.78 -30.87 -38.47
C HIS A 93 11.61 -29.76 -37.79
N ASN A 94 11.60 -29.77 -36.47
CA ASN A 94 12.82 -29.56 -35.68
C ASN A 94 12.65 -30.18 -34.28
N LYS A 95 12.52 -31.52 -34.25
CA LYS A 95 12.82 -32.31 -33.04
C LYS A 95 14.34 -32.27 -32.83
N SER A 96 14.85 -31.19 -32.26
CA SER A 96 16.16 -31.25 -31.59
C SER A 96 15.96 -31.97 -30.26
N SER A 97 16.45 -33.20 -30.19
CA SER A 97 16.53 -34.03 -28.99
C SER A 97 17.32 -33.31 -27.89
N LEU A 98 16.62 -32.61 -27.02
CA LEU A 98 17.07 -32.24 -25.68
C LEU A 98 16.06 -32.85 -24.72
N SER A 99 16.54 -33.55 -23.69
CA SER A 99 15.69 -34.14 -22.66
C SER A 99 14.89 -33.04 -21.96
N VAL A 100 13.63 -32.88 -22.37
CA VAL A 100 12.69 -31.88 -21.86
C VAL A 100 11.95 -32.47 -20.65
N PRO A 101 11.85 -31.78 -19.50
CA PRO A 101 11.01 -32.21 -18.38
C PRO A 101 9.53 -32.32 -18.82
N GLU A 102 8.79 -33.32 -18.34
CA GLU A 102 7.41 -33.66 -18.77
C GLU A 102 6.41 -32.48 -18.72
N THR A 103 6.66 -31.45 -17.90
CA THR A 103 5.84 -30.23 -17.84
C THR A 103 6.02 -29.31 -19.05
N HIS A 104 7.22 -29.22 -19.62
CA HIS A 104 7.52 -28.34 -20.75
C HIS A 104 7.00 -28.92 -22.08
N SER A 105 6.90 -30.24 -22.22
CA SER A 105 6.31 -30.87 -23.41
C SER A 105 4.82 -30.53 -23.56
N ASN A 106 4.11 -30.27 -22.46
CA ASN A 106 2.71 -29.89 -22.50
C ASN A 106 2.49 -28.45 -22.98
N ILE A 107 3.34 -27.49 -22.59
CA ILE A 107 3.19 -26.10 -23.04
C ILE A 107 3.45 -25.97 -24.54
N ILE A 108 4.50 -26.61 -25.07
CA ILE A 108 4.80 -26.60 -26.51
C ILE A 108 3.60 -27.14 -27.29
N PHE A 109 3.09 -28.31 -26.89
CA PHE A 109 1.93 -28.92 -27.50
C PHE A 109 0.69 -28.01 -27.48
N GLU A 110 0.44 -27.32 -26.37
CA GLU A 110 -0.70 -26.41 -26.26
C GLU A 110 -0.52 -25.15 -27.12
N VAL A 111 0.68 -24.59 -27.20
CA VAL A 111 0.98 -23.47 -28.12
C VAL A 111 0.76 -23.90 -29.57
N ASP A 112 1.27 -25.08 -29.96
CA ASP A 112 1.09 -25.62 -31.31
C ASP A 112 -0.40 -25.86 -31.61
N LYS A 113 -1.16 -26.36 -30.63
CA LYS A 113 -2.60 -26.54 -30.74
C LYS A 113 -3.33 -25.20 -30.95
N ILE A 114 -3.02 -24.17 -30.16
CA ILE A 114 -3.62 -22.83 -30.28
C ILE A 114 -3.38 -22.26 -31.68
N VAL A 115 -2.15 -22.39 -32.19
CA VAL A 115 -1.78 -21.95 -33.54
C VAL A 115 -2.55 -22.75 -34.59
N SER A 116 -2.63 -24.08 -34.46
CA SER A 116 -3.38 -24.96 -35.36
C SER A 116 -4.87 -24.62 -35.40
N ASP A 117 -5.49 -24.36 -34.25
CA ASP A 117 -6.90 -23.96 -34.15
C ASP A 117 -7.15 -22.63 -34.87
N ALA A 118 -6.26 -21.64 -34.69
CA ALA A 118 -6.32 -20.37 -35.41
C ALA A 118 -6.18 -20.55 -36.94
N LEU A 119 -5.24 -21.39 -37.39
CA LEU A 119 -5.07 -21.71 -38.82
C LEU A 119 -6.28 -22.46 -39.40
N SER A 120 -6.89 -23.36 -38.64
CA SER A 120 -8.11 -24.06 -39.02
C SER A 120 -9.29 -23.10 -39.16
N TYR A 121 -9.42 -22.13 -38.25
CA TYR A 121 -10.43 -21.07 -38.33
C TYR A 121 -10.27 -20.23 -39.60
N ILE A 122 -9.03 -19.85 -39.95
CA ILE A 122 -8.70 -19.11 -41.17
C ILE A 122 -9.16 -19.88 -42.41
N LYS A 123 -8.85 -21.17 -42.50
CA LYS A 123 -9.25 -22.02 -43.64
C LYS A 123 -10.78 -22.08 -43.83
N LYS A 124 -11.54 -22.04 -42.73
CA LYS A 124 -13.00 -22.10 -42.75
C LYS A 124 -13.66 -20.74 -42.99
N ASN A 125 -12.98 -19.62 -42.69
CA ASN A 125 -13.54 -18.26 -42.74
C ASN A 125 -12.54 -17.28 -43.39
N PRO A 126 -12.38 -17.30 -44.73
CA PRO A 126 -11.25 -16.65 -45.42
C PRO A 126 -11.25 -15.11 -45.44
N THR A 127 -12.28 -14.45 -44.91
CA THR A 127 -12.44 -13.00 -45.06
C THR A 127 -12.84 -12.34 -43.75
N LEU A 128 -11.88 -11.91 -42.95
CA LEU A 128 -12.01 -10.70 -42.13
C LEU A 128 -10.64 -10.29 -41.54
N PRO A 129 -9.98 -9.25 -42.07
CA PRO A 129 -8.99 -8.51 -41.31
C PRO A 129 -9.70 -7.89 -40.10
N LEU A 130 -9.33 -8.31 -38.89
CA LEU A 130 -9.86 -7.74 -37.66
C LEU A 130 -8.87 -6.71 -37.13
N LYS A 131 -9.36 -5.51 -36.79
CA LYS A 131 -8.59 -4.59 -35.94
C LYS A 131 -8.39 -5.28 -34.57
N PRO A 132 -7.22 -5.14 -33.92
CA PRO A 132 -6.99 -5.68 -32.58
C PRO A 132 -7.98 -5.06 -31.60
N GLN A 133 -8.74 -5.90 -30.89
CA GLN A 133 -9.79 -5.43 -29.99
C GLN A 133 -9.21 -4.68 -28.79
N PRO A 134 -9.89 -3.61 -28.32
CA PRO A 134 -9.58 -3.02 -27.02
C PRO A 134 -9.62 -4.11 -25.96
N PHE A 135 -8.59 -4.13 -25.13
CA PHE A 135 -8.52 -5.04 -24.01
C PHE A 135 -9.06 -4.33 -22.78
N LEU A 136 -10.21 -4.78 -22.27
CA LEU A 136 -10.85 -4.21 -21.07
C LEU A 136 -10.86 -5.25 -19.95
N HIS A 137 -10.30 -4.91 -18.80
CA HIS A 137 -10.18 -5.80 -17.65
C HIS A 137 -10.92 -5.23 -16.45
N PHE A 138 -11.98 -5.92 -16.01
CA PHE A 138 -12.78 -5.55 -14.86
C PHE A 138 -12.23 -6.19 -13.61
N TRP A 139 -11.93 -5.37 -12.61
CA TRP A 139 -11.47 -5.80 -11.29
C TRP A 139 -12.53 -5.41 -10.26
N ASP A 140 -13.42 -6.33 -9.92
CA ASP A 140 -14.28 -6.16 -8.75
C ASP A 140 -13.51 -6.60 -7.52
N CYS A 141 -13.14 -5.65 -6.66
CA CYS A 141 -12.32 -5.91 -5.49
C CYS A 141 -13.20 -6.18 -4.27
N GLY A 142 -12.80 -7.12 -3.41
CA GLY A 142 -13.46 -7.35 -2.12
C GLY A 142 -13.45 -6.05 -1.30
N GLY A 143 -14.61 -5.69 -0.75
CA GLY A 143 -14.75 -4.48 0.06
C GLY A 143 -14.37 -4.66 1.53
N GLN A 144 -13.71 -5.77 1.86
CA GLN A 144 -13.38 -6.14 3.23
C GLN A 144 -12.13 -5.37 3.69
N PRO A 145 -12.07 -4.92 4.95
CA PRO A 145 -10.91 -4.16 5.46
C PRO A 145 -9.56 -4.86 5.21
N PRO A 146 -9.39 -6.18 5.48
CA PRO A 146 -8.13 -6.86 5.22
C PRO A 146 -7.65 -6.77 3.77
N PHE A 147 -8.56 -6.93 2.82
CA PHE A 147 -8.22 -6.93 1.40
C PHE A 147 -7.84 -5.53 0.92
N LEU A 148 -8.55 -4.50 1.42
CA LEU A 148 -8.30 -3.10 1.10
C LEU A 148 -6.91 -2.63 1.55
N GLU A 149 -6.33 -3.23 2.59
CA GLU A 149 -4.95 -2.96 3.05
C GLU A 149 -3.87 -3.56 2.12
N ILE A 150 -4.19 -4.66 1.43
CA ILE A 150 -3.30 -5.33 0.46
C ILE A 150 -3.43 -4.68 -0.92
N LEU A 151 -4.62 -4.20 -1.27
CA LEU A 151 -4.98 -3.67 -2.58
C LEU A 151 -3.98 -2.66 -3.21
N PRO A 152 -3.32 -1.76 -2.45
CA PRO A 152 -2.29 -0.88 -3.01
C PRO A 152 -1.19 -1.58 -3.81
N VAL A 153 -0.90 -2.84 -3.52
CA VAL A 153 0.09 -3.66 -4.28
C VAL A 153 -0.36 -3.93 -5.72
N PHE A 154 -1.66 -3.95 -5.97
CA PHE A 154 -2.23 -4.28 -7.28
C PHE A 154 -2.62 -3.05 -8.10
N LEU A 155 -2.40 -1.84 -7.59
CA LEU A 155 -2.80 -0.60 -8.26
C LEU A 155 -1.82 -0.23 -9.38
N THR A 156 -2.37 0.25 -10.51
CA THR A 156 -1.61 0.65 -11.69
C THR A 156 -2.18 1.96 -12.24
N SER A 157 -1.32 2.85 -12.77
CA SER A 157 -1.74 4.19 -13.22
C SER A 157 -2.68 4.19 -14.43
N ARG A 158 -2.62 3.19 -15.30
CA ARG A 158 -3.51 3.01 -16.46
C ARG A 158 -4.86 2.39 -16.09
N THR A 159 -5.55 3.01 -15.12
CA THR A 159 -6.80 2.46 -14.57
C THR A 159 -7.88 3.54 -14.51
N LEU A 160 -9.10 3.16 -14.87
CA LEU A 160 -10.32 3.88 -14.56
C LEU A 160 -10.90 3.32 -13.26
N PHE A 161 -11.06 4.16 -12.26
CA PHE A 161 -11.59 3.79 -10.96
C PHE A 161 -13.06 4.13 -10.85
N PHE A 162 -13.87 3.19 -10.37
CA PHE A 162 -15.20 3.46 -9.87
C PHE A 162 -15.18 3.36 -8.36
N LEU A 163 -15.27 4.50 -7.67
CA LEU A 163 -15.38 4.56 -6.22
C LEU A 163 -16.86 4.54 -5.85
N VAL A 164 -17.33 3.35 -5.48
CA VAL A 164 -18.73 3.02 -5.26
C VAL A 164 -19.09 3.19 -3.79
N PHE A 165 -20.21 3.84 -3.53
CA PHE A 165 -20.78 4.00 -2.19
C PHE A 165 -22.30 3.78 -2.23
N ASP A 166 -22.85 3.49 -1.05
CA ASP A 166 -24.29 3.37 -0.87
C ASP A 166 -24.89 4.76 -0.63
N ALA A 167 -25.62 5.29 -1.60
CA ALA A 167 -26.15 6.65 -1.52
C ALA A 167 -27.41 6.77 -0.65
N GLU A 168 -28.03 5.65 -0.25
CA GLU A 168 -29.14 5.67 0.71
C GLU A 168 -28.65 6.05 2.11
N LYS A 169 -27.39 5.75 2.43
CA LYS A 169 -26.81 5.98 3.75
C LYS A 169 -26.14 7.34 3.87
N ASP A 170 -26.19 7.90 5.09
CA ASP A 170 -25.47 9.13 5.43
C ASP A 170 -23.95 8.93 5.25
N LEU A 171 -23.31 9.80 4.47
CA LEU A 171 -21.88 9.78 4.24
C LEU A 171 -21.05 9.92 5.53
N LYS A 172 -21.62 10.56 6.57
CA LYS A 172 -20.97 10.77 7.88
C LYS A 172 -21.19 9.61 8.85
N SER A 173 -21.98 8.60 8.46
CA SER A 173 -22.14 7.39 9.25
C SER A 173 -20.95 6.45 9.08
N ASN A 174 -20.61 5.72 10.14
CA ASN A 174 -19.66 4.61 10.06
C ASN A 174 -20.20 3.56 9.10
N TRP A 175 -19.34 3.04 8.24
CA TRP A 175 -19.76 1.98 7.35
C TRP A 175 -19.76 0.62 8.07
N LYS A 176 -20.75 -0.20 7.74
CA LYS A 176 -20.85 -1.59 8.20
C LYS A 176 -20.55 -2.51 7.04
N SER A 177 -19.62 -3.45 7.25
CA SER A 177 -19.36 -4.50 6.29
C SER A 177 -20.56 -5.44 6.28
N VAL A 178 -21.30 -5.47 5.17
CA VAL A 178 -22.42 -6.39 4.97
C VAL A 178 -22.12 -7.20 3.72
N ILE A 179 -22.10 -8.53 3.86
CA ILE A 179 -21.81 -9.44 2.74
C ILE A 179 -23.00 -10.37 2.57
N ASN A 180 -23.42 -10.54 1.32
CA ASN A 180 -24.37 -11.59 0.96
C ASN A 180 -23.59 -12.80 0.45
N ILE A 181 -23.79 -13.97 1.04
CA ILE A 181 -23.20 -15.24 0.58
C ILE A 181 -24.35 -16.17 0.25
N GLU A 182 -24.49 -16.56 -1.02
CA GLU A 182 -25.56 -17.49 -1.48
C GLU A 182 -26.98 -17.04 -1.06
N GLY A 183 -27.21 -15.73 -0.96
CA GLY A 183 -28.49 -15.14 -0.58
C GLY A 183 -28.67 -14.92 0.94
N GLU A 184 -27.75 -15.38 1.79
CA GLU A 184 -27.75 -15.10 3.22
C GLU A 184 -26.93 -13.85 3.54
N ARG A 185 -27.53 -12.96 4.35
CA ARG A 185 -26.87 -11.74 4.82
C ARG A 185 -25.99 -12.05 6.03
N VAL A 186 -24.71 -11.73 5.92
CA VAL A 186 -23.70 -11.84 6.97
C VAL A 186 -23.23 -10.45 7.34
N ASP A 187 -23.63 -9.98 8.52
CA ASP A 187 -23.13 -8.74 9.10
C ASP A 187 -21.73 -8.97 9.69
N GLN A 188 -20.80 -8.09 9.36
CA GLN A 188 -19.43 -8.10 9.86
C GLN A 188 -19.16 -6.93 10.79
N GLU A 189 -17.90 -6.83 11.24
CA GLU A 189 -17.42 -5.75 12.09
C GLU A 189 -17.75 -4.37 11.50
N GLU A 190 -18.29 -3.50 12.35
CA GLU A 190 -18.43 -2.07 12.05
C GLU A 190 -17.05 -1.43 12.13
N VAL A 191 -16.61 -0.82 11.03
CA VAL A 191 -15.33 -0.11 11.00
C VAL A 191 -15.57 1.31 11.47
N HIS A 192 -14.73 1.80 12.37
CA HIS A 192 -14.82 3.14 12.98
C HIS A 192 -14.35 4.27 12.04
N MET A 193 -14.78 4.22 10.78
CA MET A 193 -14.49 5.19 9.74
C MET A 193 -15.78 5.56 9.02
N THR A 194 -15.99 6.85 8.77
CA THR A 194 -17.16 7.31 8.00
C THR A 194 -17.02 6.93 6.53
N THR A 195 -18.15 6.78 5.82
CA THR A 195 -18.12 6.55 4.36
C THR A 195 -17.41 7.69 3.63
N LEU A 196 -17.61 8.93 4.08
CA LEU A 196 -16.95 10.11 3.54
C LEU A 196 -15.42 10.04 3.71
N ASP A 197 -14.95 9.81 4.93
CA ASP A 197 -13.50 9.71 5.20
C ASP A 197 -12.87 8.58 4.41
N TYR A 198 -13.57 7.44 4.28
CA TYR A 198 -13.14 6.31 3.46
C TYR A 198 -12.95 6.73 2.00
N MET A 199 -13.94 7.41 1.42
CA MET A 199 -13.90 7.85 0.04
C MET A 199 -12.77 8.86 -0.18
N LEU A 200 -12.66 9.87 0.68
CA LEU A 200 -11.62 10.89 0.60
C LEU A 200 -10.21 10.30 0.76
N ASN A 201 -10.04 9.31 1.65
CA ASN A 201 -8.77 8.61 1.82
C ASN A 201 -8.36 7.87 0.53
N TRP A 202 -9.29 7.14 -0.11
CA TRP A 202 -8.99 6.47 -1.39
C TRP A 202 -8.70 7.44 -2.53
N MET A 203 -9.44 8.55 -2.63
CA MET A 203 -9.14 9.61 -3.61
C MET A 203 -7.72 10.16 -3.41
N ALA A 204 -7.38 10.52 -2.17
CA ALA A 204 -6.07 11.05 -1.83
C ALA A 204 -4.96 10.01 -2.06
N ASN A 205 -5.20 8.75 -1.70
CA ASN A 205 -4.24 7.66 -1.86
C ASN A 205 -3.97 7.37 -3.35
N ILE A 206 -5.01 7.23 -4.17
CA ILE A 206 -4.84 6.94 -5.61
C ILE A 206 -4.18 8.11 -6.32
N HIS A 207 -4.60 9.34 -6.02
CA HIS A 207 -3.93 10.52 -6.54
C HIS A 207 -2.45 10.54 -6.13
N GLY A 208 -2.14 10.28 -4.85
CA GLY A 208 -0.77 10.26 -4.34
C GLY A 208 0.11 9.14 -4.88
N HIS A 209 -0.49 7.98 -5.10
CA HIS A 209 0.21 6.77 -5.48
C HIS A 209 0.40 6.66 -6.99
N LEU A 210 -0.58 7.09 -7.79
CA LEU A 210 -0.62 6.78 -9.22
C LEU A 210 -0.62 8.00 -10.15
N MET A 211 -0.94 9.20 -9.65
CA MET A 211 -1.01 10.38 -10.50
C MET A 211 0.39 10.83 -10.92
N THR A 212 0.60 10.92 -12.23
CA THR A 212 1.85 11.42 -12.81
C THR A 212 1.64 12.70 -13.60
N TYR A 213 2.70 13.47 -13.77
CA TYR A 213 2.72 14.70 -14.56
C TYR A 213 3.49 14.47 -15.87
N ASN A 214 2.99 15.06 -16.94
CA ASN A 214 3.68 15.09 -18.23
C ASN A 214 4.87 16.07 -18.21
N GLU A 215 5.66 16.07 -19.27
CA GLU A 215 6.89 16.89 -19.36
C GLU A 215 6.64 18.40 -19.30
N LYS A 216 5.40 18.84 -19.55
CA LYS A 216 4.97 20.24 -19.46
C LYS A 216 4.37 20.57 -18.09
N GLY A 217 4.42 19.65 -17.13
CA GLY A 217 3.85 19.80 -15.79
C GLY A 217 2.33 19.64 -15.73
N GLY A 218 1.68 19.28 -16.84
CA GLY A 218 0.25 18.98 -16.86
C GLY A 218 -0.05 17.57 -16.34
N PHE A 219 -1.27 17.36 -15.84
CA PHE A 219 -1.74 16.04 -15.43
C PHE A 219 -1.71 15.05 -16.60
N CYS A 220 -1.24 13.83 -16.35
CA CYS A 220 -1.45 12.73 -17.29
C CYS A 220 -2.94 12.44 -17.46
N GLU A 221 -3.30 11.85 -18.60
CA GLU A 221 -4.70 11.53 -18.94
C GLU A 221 -5.27 10.39 -18.08
N PHE A 222 -4.42 9.69 -17.32
CA PHE A 222 -4.77 8.60 -16.42
C PHE A 222 -3.87 8.64 -15.17
N PRO A 223 -4.32 8.09 -14.03
CA PRO A 223 -5.64 7.48 -13.80
C PRO A 223 -6.79 8.49 -13.79
N ARG A 224 -8.02 7.98 -13.86
CA ARG A 224 -9.28 8.75 -13.70
C ARG A 224 -10.26 8.02 -12.81
N MET A 225 -11.18 8.75 -12.17
CA MET A 225 -12.13 8.20 -11.21
C MET A 225 -13.54 8.77 -11.39
N TYR A 226 -14.54 7.90 -11.29
CA TYR A 226 -15.93 8.29 -11.08
C TYR A 226 -16.36 7.88 -9.66
N CYS A 227 -17.06 8.78 -8.98
CA CYS A 227 -17.75 8.43 -7.73
C CYS A 227 -19.16 7.96 -8.09
N VAL A 228 -19.53 6.74 -7.68
CA VAL A 228 -20.80 6.12 -8.05
C VAL A 228 -21.61 5.81 -6.81
N GLY A 229 -22.72 6.50 -6.62
CA GLY A 229 -23.69 6.18 -5.59
C GLY A 229 -24.70 5.16 -6.10
N THR A 230 -24.83 4.02 -5.44
CA THR A 230 -25.85 3.00 -5.73
C THR A 230 -27.14 3.28 -4.95
N HIS A 231 -28.16 2.43 -5.09
CA HIS A 231 -29.48 2.58 -4.47
C HIS A 231 -30.21 3.87 -4.90
N GLY A 232 -29.98 4.32 -6.14
CA GLY A 232 -30.66 5.49 -6.69
C GLY A 232 -32.18 5.37 -6.77
N ASP A 233 -32.72 4.16 -6.71
CA ASP A 233 -34.15 3.86 -6.58
C ASP A 233 -34.74 4.31 -5.23
N CYS A 234 -33.93 4.30 -4.17
CA CYS A 234 -34.34 4.64 -2.80
C CYS A 234 -34.32 6.15 -2.51
N ILE A 235 -33.63 6.96 -3.33
CA ILE A 235 -33.31 8.37 -3.05
C ILE A 235 -33.65 9.31 -4.22
N LYS A 236 -34.73 9.02 -4.97
CA LYS A 236 -35.07 9.71 -6.23
C LYS A 236 -35.08 11.25 -6.12
N ASP A 237 -35.59 11.79 -5.03
CA ASP A 237 -35.71 13.24 -4.83
C ASP A 237 -34.43 13.91 -4.28
N HIS A 238 -33.48 13.12 -3.77
CA HIS A 238 -32.27 13.61 -3.08
C HIS A 238 -30.96 13.33 -3.85
N LYS A 239 -31.01 12.71 -5.04
CA LYS A 239 -29.81 12.38 -5.84
C LYS A 239 -28.86 13.57 -6.03
N SER A 240 -29.39 14.74 -6.37
CA SER A 240 -28.62 15.96 -6.61
C SER A 240 -27.99 16.55 -5.34
N GLU A 241 -28.65 16.38 -4.20
CA GLU A 241 -28.17 16.91 -2.91
C GLU A 241 -26.98 16.11 -2.41
N ILE A 242 -27.08 14.77 -2.42
CA ILE A 242 -26.01 13.85 -2.02
C ILE A 242 -24.79 14.01 -2.93
N LYS A 243 -25.02 14.14 -4.24
CA LYS A 243 -23.96 14.43 -5.21
C LYS A 243 -23.20 15.72 -4.85
N ARG A 244 -23.95 16.80 -4.58
CA ARG A 244 -23.36 18.11 -4.23
C ARG A 244 -22.64 18.08 -2.89
N GLU A 245 -23.17 17.35 -1.90
CA GLU A 245 -22.51 17.17 -0.60
C GLU A 245 -21.13 16.54 -0.77
N LEU A 246 -21.03 15.42 -1.51
CA LEU A 246 -19.75 14.77 -1.77
C LEU A 246 -18.78 15.68 -2.54
N GLU A 247 -19.26 16.33 -3.59
CA GLU A 247 -18.48 17.26 -4.43
C GLU A 247 -17.85 18.40 -3.62
N GLN A 248 -18.60 18.97 -2.67
CA GLN A 248 -18.11 20.04 -1.79
C GLN A 248 -16.90 19.64 -0.95
N HIS A 249 -16.77 18.35 -0.60
CA HIS A 249 -15.67 17.85 0.23
C HIS A 249 -14.36 17.68 -0.54
N TYR A 250 -14.39 17.42 -1.85
CA TYR A 250 -13.19 17.17 -2.66
C TYR A 250 -12.82 18.30 -3.63
N GLN A 251 -13.75 19.18 -4.03
CA GLN A 251 -13.53 20.18 -5.09
C GLN A 251 -12.33 21.12 -4.85
N SER A 252 -11.98 21.40 -3.60
CA SER A 252 -10.87 22.28 -3.21
C SER A 252 -9.56 21.54 -2.97
N LYS A 253 -9.52 20.22 -3.19
CA LYS A 253 -8.39 19.35 -2.92
C LYS A 253 -7.63 19.04 -4.19
N ASP A 254 -6.32 18.83 -4.08
CA ASP A 254 -5.45 18.50 -5.23
C ASP A 254 -5.92 17.23 -5.97
N PHE A 255 -6.43 16.25 -5.22
CA PHE A 255 -6.94 15.01 -5.79
C PHE A 255 -8.26 15.16 -6.56
N CYS A 256 -8.88 16.36 -6.59
CA CYS A 256 -10.00 16.64 -7.50
C CYS A 256 -9.63 16.44 -8.97
N ALA A 257 -8.35 16.61 -9.33
CA ALA A 257 -7.84 16.37 -10.69
C ALA A 257 -7.99 14.91 -11.17
N LEU A 258 -8.20 13.97 -10.24
CA LEU A 258 -8.46 12.56 -10.53
C LEU A 258 -9.91 12.32 -10.97
N ILE A 259 -10.84 13.18 -10.54
CA ILE A 259 -12.28 12.90 -10.52
C ILE A 259 -12.95 13.45 -11.77
N GLU A 260 -13.54 12.58 -12.58
CA GLU A 260 -14.30 12.91 -13.79
C GLU A 260 -15.76 13.27 -13.47
N GLY A 261 -16.29 12.79 -12.35
CA GLY A 261 -17.60 13.20 -11.85
C GLY A 261 -18.19 12.27 -10.81
N THR A 262 -19.27 12.74 -10.19
CA THR A 262 -20.12 11.97 -9.28
C THR A 262 -21.46 11.66 -9.95
N VAL A 263 -21.88 10.40 -9.91
CA VAL A 263 -23.11 9.89 -10.54
C VAL A 263 -23.85 8.99 -9.57
N ILE A 264 -25.18 9.15 -9.47
CA ILE A 264 -26.04 8.29 -8.66
C ILE A 264 -26.88 7.42 -9.58
N VAL A 265 -26.79 6.10 -9.44
CA VAL A 265 -27.38 5.12 -10.36
C VAL A 265 -28.47 4.29 -9.70
N ASP A 266 -29.55 4.06 -10.42
CA ASP A 266 -30.57 3.07 -10.12
C ASP A 266 -30.25 1.74 -10.83
N ASN A 267 -29.56 0.85 -10.12
CA ASN A 267 -29.17 -0.46 -10.64
C ASN A 267 -30.36 -1.40 -10.90
N THR A 268 -31.54 -1.15 -10.31
CA THR A 268 -32.71 -2.04 -10.42
C THR A 268 -33.33 -2.02 -11.82
N THR A 269 -33.08 -0.92 -12.54
CA THR A 269 -33.55 -0.70 -13.92
C THR A 269 -32.65 -1.37 -14.97
N SER A 270 -31.54 -2.01 -14.56
CA SER A 270 -30.57 -2.48 -15.55
C SER A 270 -31.11 -3.60 -16.44
N GLY A 271 -30.78 -3.53 -17.72
CA GLY A 271 -31.21 -4.49 -18.74
C GLY A 271 -32.66 -4.29 -19.22
N GLN A 272 -33.37 -3.23 -18.77
CA GLN A 272 -34.77 -2.96 -19.14
C GLN A 272 -34.93 -2.13 -20.44
N GLY A 273 -33.91 -2.08 -21.29
CA GLY A 273 -33.96 -1.36 -22.56
C GLY A 273 -34.10 0.15 -22.37
N GLU A 274 -35.11 0.76 -22.99
CA GLU A 274 -35.35 2.22 -22.93
C GLU A 274 -35.74 2.72 -21.52
N ALA A 275 -36.20 1.83 -20.64
CA ALA A 275 -36.57 2.19 -19.26
C ALA A 275 -35.37 2.17 -18.28
N GLU A 276 -34.16 1.82 -18.76
CA GLU A 276 -32.94 1.80 -17.94
C GLU A 276 -32.50 3.22 -17.55
N ASP A 277 -31.97 3.39 -16.33
CA ASP A 277 -31.40 4.65 -15.86
C ASP A 277 -30.37 5.20 -16.89
N PRO A 278 -30.62 6.38 -17.49
CA PRO A 278 -29.74 6.97 -18.51
C PRO A 278 -28.31 7.20 -18.02
N SER A 279 -28.12 7.31 -16.70
CA SER A 279 -26.81 7.45 -16.06
C SER A 279 -25.92 6.23 -16.32
N LEU A 280 -26.49 5.02 -16.41
CA LEU A 280 -25.76 3.80 -16.71
C LEU A 280 -25.18 3.83 -18.12
N GLN A 281 -25.97 4.27 -19.11
CA GLN A 281 -25.48 4.40 -20.48
C GLN A 281 -24.39 5.48 -20.59
N THR A 282 -24.57 6.61 -19.90
CA THR A 282 -23.55 7.67 -19.84
C THR A 282 -22.22 7.15 -19.29
N LEU A 283 -22.26 6.30 -18.25
CA LEU A 283 -21.06 5.69 -17.67
C LEU A 283 -20.42 4.66 -18.63
N ARG A 284 -21.21 3.87 -19.35
CA ARG A 284 -20.69 2.95 -20.39
C ARG A 284 -19.96 3.72 -21.50
N ASP A 285 -20.56 4.81 -21.98
CA ASP A 285 -19.97 5.66 -23.01
C ASP A 285 -18.68 6.32 -22.51
N ALA A 286 -18.64 6.71 -21.22
CA ALA A 286 -17.43 7.25 -20.60
C ALA A 286 -16.28 6.23 -20.54
N VAL A 287 -16.56 4.97 -20.19
CA VAL A 287 -15.56 3.90 -20.18
C VAL A 287 -15.03 3.62 -21.59
N ILE A 288 -15.92 3.56 -22.59
CA ILE A 288 -15.52 3.36 -24.00
C ILE A 288 -14.63 4.51 -24.44
N ARG A 289 -15.08 5.75 -24.26
CA ARG A 289 -14.33 6.96 -24.61
C ARG A 289 -12.96 6.98 -23.95
N PHE A 290 -12.87 6.71 -22.65
CA PHE A 290 -11.61 6.65 -21.93
C PHE A 290 -10.68 5.56 -22.50
N THR A 291 -11.22 4.39 -22.80
CA THR A 291 -10.47 3.26 -23.34
C THR A 291 -9.92 3.55 -24.75
N GLU A 292 -10.75 4.08 -25.63
CA GLU A 292 -10.41 4.31 -27.04
C GLU A 292 -9.61 5.58 -27.29
N GLU A 293 -9.74 6.61 -26.45
CA GLU A 293 -9.05 7.88 -26.65
C GLU A 293 -7.78 8.02 -25.79
N LYS A 294 -7.78 7.49 -24.56
CA LYS A 294 -6.74 7.80 -23.54
C LYS A 294 -5.77 6.65 -23.29
N LEU A 295 -6.19 5.41 -23.55
CA LEU A 295 -5.43 4.21 -23.19
C LEU A 295 -4.86 3.44 -24.38
N VAL A 296 -4.76 4.11 -25.54
CA VAL A 296 -4.19 3.54 -26.77
C VAL A 296 -2.67 3.54 -26.71
N LEU A 297 -2.08 2.38 -26.99
CA LEU A 297 -0.64 2.18 -27.04
C LEU A 297 -0.22 1.61 -28.40
N LYS A 298 0.83 2.21 -28.97
CA LYS A 298 1.56 1.65 -30.11
C LYS A 298 2.27 0.37 -29.67
N THR A 299 1.68 -0.76 -30.03
CA THR A 299 2.18 -2.09 -29.65
C THR A 299 2.68 -2.86 -30.88
N PRO A 300 3.86 -3.48 -30.84
CA PRO A 300 4.30 -4.41 -31.86
C PRO A 300 3.31 -5.58 -32.00
N LEU A 301 3.06 -6.01 -33.23
CA LEU A 301 2.11 -7.10 -33.49
C LEU A 301 2.56 -8.43 -32.86
N SER A 302 3.86 -8.69 -32.79
CA SER A 302 4.42 -9.82 -32.05
C SER A 302 4.02 -9.84 -30.57
N TRP A 303 3.94 -8.68 -29.92
CA TRP A 303 3.53 -8.58 -28.51
C TRP A 303 2.03 -8.84 -28.36
N VAL A 304 1.22 -8.33 -29.29
CA VAL A 304 -0.23 -8.59 -29.31
C VAL A 304 -0.51 -10.08 -29.52
N LEU A 305 0.22 -10.75 -30.41
CA LEU A 305 0.14 -12.20 -30.61
C LEU A 305 0.53 -12.95 -29.33
N PHE A 306 1.63 -12.57 -28.69
CA PHE A 306 2.07 -13.16 -27.42
C PHE A 306 0.98 -13.06 -26.35
N ARG A 307 0.39 -11.88 -26.16
CA ARG A 307 -0.73 -11.68 -25.22
C ARG A 307 -1.87 -12.65 -25.51
N LYS A 308 -2.26 -12.79 -26.78
CA LYS A 308 -3.38 -13.66 -27.18
C LYS A 308 -3.10 -15.12 -26.88
N VAL A 309 -1.89 -15.60 -27.17
CA VAL A 309 -1.50 -16.97 -26.81
C VAL A 309 -1.49 -17.17 -25.30
N ILE A 310 -0.96 -16.23 -24.53
CA ILE A 310 -0.97 -16.27 -23.05
C ILE A 310 -2.40 -16.30 -22.49
N GLN A 311 -3.33 -15.52 -23.05
CA GLN A 311 -4.74 -15.50 -22.64
C GLN A 311 -5.46 -16.82 -22.90
N VAL A 312 -5.11 -17.51 -23.98
CA VAL A 312 -5.67 -18.82 -24.28
C VAL A 312 -5.04 -19.88 -23.38
N LEU A 313 -3.73 -19.82 -23.15
CA LEU A 313 -3.02 -20.70 -22.22
C LEU A 313 -3.52 -20.58 -20.78
N SER A 314 -3.91 -19.38 -20.35
CA SER A 314 -4.39 -19.14 -18.98
C SER A 314 -5.70 -19.85 -18.64
N LYS A 315 -6.40 -20.41 -19.65
CA LYS A 315 -7.56 -21.30 -19.44
C LYS A 315 -7.18 -22.69 -18.92
N LYS A 316 -5.91 -23.08 -19.03
CA LYS A 316 -5.38 -24.39 -18.60
C LYS A 316 -4.29 -24.30 -17.55
N PHE A 317 -3.50 -23.23 -17.57
CA PHE A 317 -2.36 -23.05 -16.68
C PHE A 317 -2.48 -21.73 -15.93
N ASN A 318 -2.16 -21.70 -14.64
CA ASN A 318 -2.15 -20.45 -13.88
C ASN A 318 -0.77 -19.78 -13.86
N VAL A 319 0.29 -20.60 -13.90
CA VAL A 319 1.69 -20.18 -13.83
C VAL A 319 2.49 -20.93 -14.87
N ILE A 320 3.44 -20.24 -15.49
CA ILE A 320 4.43 -20.83 -16.41
C ILE A 320 5.84 -20.36 -16.04
N SER A 321 6.86 -21.08 -16.48
CA SER A 321 8.24 -20.65 -16.28
C SER A 321 8.62 -19.51 -17.25
N LEU A 322 9.68 -18.75 -16.93
CA LEU A 322 10.26 -17.76 -17.84
C LEU A 322 10.72 -18.40 -19.16
N LYS A 323 11.16 -19.66 -19.11
CA LYS A 323 11.52 -20.44 -20.29
C LYS A 323 10.29 -20.76 -21.15
N ASP A 324 9.19 -21.18 -20.54
CA ASP A 324 7.92 -21.43 -21.25
C ASP A 324 7.36 -20.14 -21.85
N ALA A 325 7.41 -19.03 -21.11
CA ALA A 325 7.08 -17.72 -21.64
C ALA A 325 7.96 -17.37 -22.85
N SER A 326 9.24 -17.74 -22.84
CA SER A 326 10.15 -17.53 -23.98
C SER A 326 9.79 -18.41 -25.20
N ILE A 327 9.25 -19.61 -24.99
CA ILE A 327 8.70 -20.46 -26.06
C ILE A 327 7.50 -19.78 -26.72
N VAL A 328 6.56 -19.27 -25.91
CA VAL A 328 5.41 -18.49 -26.41
C VAL A 328 5.88 -17.23 -27.16
N GLY A 329 6.91 -16.57 -26.63
CA GLY A 329 7.57 -15.43 -27.26
C GLY A 329 8.14 -15.76 -28.63
N ALA A 330 8.88 -16.86 -28.75
CA ALA A 330 9.45 -17.32 -30.00
C ALA A 330 8.38 -17.66 -31.05
N ALA A 331 7.31 -18.36 -30.64
CA ALA A 331 6.15 -18.63 -31.50
C ALA A 331 5.49 -17.32 -32.00
N SER A 332 5.52 -16.27 -31.16
CA SER A 332 5.02 -14.93 -31.48
C SER A 332 6.04 -14.02 -32.16
N LYS A 333 7.21 -14.53 -32.56
CA LYS A 333 8.32 -13.78 -33.19
C LYS A 333 8.90 -12.66 -32.31
N ILE A 334 8.92 -12.86 -31.00
CA ILE A 334 9.58 -11.96 -30.04
C ILE A 334 11.03 -12.42 -29.83
N PRO A 335 12.03 -11.54 -29.99
CA PRO A 335 13.41 -11.85 -29.64
C PRO A 335 13.56 -12.15 -28.14
N VAL A 336 14.37 -13.15 -27.78
CA VAL A 336 14.59 -13.56 -26.37
C VAL A 336 15.04 -12.38 -25.49
N LYS A 337 15.89 -11.48 -26.03
CA LYS A 337 16.37 -10.28 -25.34
C LYS A 337 15.25 -9.30 -24.93
N ASP A 338 14.13 -9.30 -25.65
CA ASP A 338 13.02 -8.38 -25.42
C ASP A 338 11.95 -8.99 -24.49
N MET A 339 12.05 -10.29 -24.17
CA MET A 339 11.05 -11.01 -23.37
C MET A 339 10.83 -10.38 -22.00
N HIS A 340 11.91 -9.96 -21.32
CA HIS A 340 11.79 -9.30 -20.02
C HIS A 340 10.94 -8.02 -20.12
N ASN A 341 11.18 -7.20 -21.14
CA ASN A 341 10.44 -5.95 -21.36
C ASN A 341 8.97 -6.22 -21.71
N VAL A 342 8.70 -7.28 -22.48
CA VAL A 342 7.33 -7.72 -22.81
C VAL A 342 6.56 -8.16 -21.57
N LEU A 343 7.20 -8.93 -20.69
CA LEU A 343 6.60 -9.39 -19.45
C LEU A 343 6.34 -8.22 -18.49
N MET A 344 7.30 -7.32 -18.32
CA MET A 344 7.12 -6.11 -17.51
C MET A 344 6.02 -5.19 -18.09
N PHE A 345 5.96 -5.04 -19.41
CA PHE A 345 4.88 -4.30 -20.08
C PHE A 345 3.50 -4.88 -19.76
N TYR A 346 3.33 -6.21 -19.82
CA TYR A 346 2.06 -6.85 -19.50
C TYR A 346 1.78 -6.96 -17.99
N HIS A 347 2.83 -6.90 -17.15
CA HIS A 347 2.71 -6.75 -15.71
C HIS A 347 2.12 -5.39 -15.33
N GLU A 348 2.62 -4.31 -15.91
CA GLU A 348 2.11 -2.95 -15.70
C GLU A 348 0.65 -2.79 -16.16
N LEU A 349 0.23 -3.58 -17.16
CA LEU A 349 -1.15 -3.62 -17.65
C LEU A 349 -2.06 -4.57 -16.84
N GLY A 350 -1.52 -5.31 -15.87
CA GLY A 350 -2.28 -6.27 -15.06
C GLY A 350 -2.82 -7.46 -15.86
N VAL A 351 -2.21 -7.78 -17.01
CA VAL A 351 -2.55 -8.95 -17.84
C VAL A 351 -1.97 -10.23 -17.23
N LEU A 352 -0.76 -10.12 -16.69
CA LEU A 352 -0.02 -11.18 -15.99
C LEU A 352 0.71 -10.56 -14.80
N LEU A 353 1.26 -11.39 -13.90
CA LEU A 353 2.12 -10.92 -12.82
C LEU A 353 3.52 -11.51 -12.98
N PHE A 354 4.54 -10.65 -12.94
CA PHE A 354 5.93 -11.02 -13.07
C PHE A 354 6.76 -10.20 -12.07
N TYR A 355 7.33 -10.87 -11.07
CA TYR A 355 8.04 -10.24 -9.96
C TYR A 355 9.51 -10.68 -9.88
N PRO A 356 10.34 -10.33 -10.87
CA PRO A 356 11.74 -10.78 -10.93
C PRO A 356 12.61 -10.26 -9.77
N GLN A 357 12.17 -9.22 -9.08
CA GLN A 357 12.84 -8.66 -7.91
C GLN A 357 12.69 -9.51 -6.65
N ILE A 358 11.71 -10.43 -6.60
CA ILE A 358 11.45 -11.24 -5.41
C ILE A 358 12.26 -12.55 -5.51
N GLU A 359 13.01 -12.86 -4.47
CA GLU A 359 13.83 -14.06 -4.42
C GLU A 359 12.98 -15.34 -4.50
N GLY A 360 13.30 -16.20 -5.46
CA GLY A 360 12.52 -17.41 -5.77
C GLY A 360 11.37 -17.20 -6.75
N MET A 361 11.15 -15.97 -7.26
CA MET A 361 10.08 -15.66 -8.24
C MET A 361 10.63 -15.22 -9.60
N LYS A 362 11.97 -15.17 -9.75
CA LYS A 362 12.68 -14.76 -10.98
C LYS A 362 12.25 -15.50 -12.24
N ASP A 363 11.97 -16.79 -12.09
CA ASP A 363 11.64 -17.67 -13.20
C ASP A 363 10.14 -17.97 -13.32
N MET A 364 9.29 -17.30 -12.53
CA MET A 364 7.83 -17.55 -12.50
C MET A 364 7.05 -16.42 -13.15
N VAL A 365 6.15 -16.78 -14.07
CA VAL A 365 5.21 -15.87 -14.72
C VAL A 365 3.79 -16.34 -14.42
N ILE A 366 3.06 -15.55 -13.64
CA ILE A 366 1.65 -15.83 -13.31
C ILE A 366 0.80 -15.28 -14.46
N ILE A 367 0.27 -16.17 -15.30
CA ILE A 367 -0.52 -15.80 -16.47
C ILE A 367 -2.02 -15.70 -16.18
N ASN A 368 -2.44 -16.15 -14.99
CA ASN A 368 -3.78 -15.95 -14.45
C ASN A 368 -3.68 -15.18 -13.11
N PRO A 369 -3.74 -13.84 -13.11
CA PRO A 369 -3.69 -13.04 -11.88
C PRO A 369 -4.79 -13.42 -10.86
N GLY A 370 -5.98 -13.84 -11.34
CA GLY A 370 -7.10 -14.26 -10.48
C GLY A 370 -6.71 -15.39 -9.53
N TYR A 371 -5.92 -16.35 -10.01
CA TYR A 371 -5.44 -17.48 -9.20
C TYR A 371 -4.70 -17.06 -7.93
N ILE A 372 -3.84 -16.03 -8.03
CA ILE A 372 -3.09 -15.49 -6.88
C ILE A 372 -4.02 -14.72 -5.96
N VAL A 373 -4.89 -13.89 -6.53
CA VAL A 373 -5.78 -13.06 -5.73
C VAL A 373 -6.73 -13.94 -4.93
N ASP A 374 -7.29 -14.98 -5.55
CA ASP A 374 -8.13 -15.99 -4.89
C ASP A 374 -7.37 -16.69 -3.76
N ALA A 375 -6.12 -17.12 -4.00
CA ALA A 375 -5.28 -17.76 -2.99
C ALA A 375 -5.02 -16.85 -1.77
N LEU A 376 -4.69 -15.57 -2.01
CA LEU A 376 -4.50 -14.60 -0.94
C LEU A 376 -5.80 -14.33 -0.18
N GLY A 377 -6.93 -14.43 -0.88
CA GLY A 377 -8.27 -14.33 -0.32
C GLY A 377 -8.61 -15.36 0.75
N GLU A 378 -8.03 -16.55 0.67
CA GLU A 378 -8.33 -17.65 1.59
C GLU A 378 -7.79 -17.41 3.00
N ILE A 379 -6.87 -16.46 3.15
CA ILE A 379 -6.38 -16.02 4.46
C ILE A 379 -7.54 -15.36 5.24
N PHE A 380 -8.54 -14.79 4.55
CA PHE A 380 -9.57 -14.00 5.20
C PHE A 380 -10.71 -14.84 5.77
N PRO A 381 -11.23 -14.44 6.95
CA PRO A 381 -12.07 -15.31 7.75
C PRO A 381 -13.39 -15.78 7.12
N LEU A 382 -13.88 -15.12 6.07
CA LEU A 382 -15.16 -15.46 5.46
C LEU A 382 -15.10 -16.66 4.53
N SER A 383 -13.90 -17.18 4.27
CA SER A 383 -13.68 -18.32 3.38
C SER A 383 -13.61 -19.67 4.13
N VAL A 384 -13.58 -19.69 5.47
CA VAL A 384 -13.29 -20.92 6.25
C VAL A 384 -14.25 -21.14 7.43
N ASN A 385 -14.82 -22.35 7.51
CA ASN A 385 -15.60 -22.80 8.67
C ASN A 385 -14.68 -23.21 9.84
N PHE A 386 -14.32 -22.26 10.71
CA PHE A 386 -13.36 -22.42 11.84
C PHE A 386 -13.65 -23.53 12.84
N HIS A 387 -14.89 -24.00 12.90
CA HIS A 387 -15.34 -24.90 13.94
C HIS A 387 -15.17 -26.38 13.58
N ARG A 388 -14.73 -26.71 12.35
CA ARG A 388 -14.57 -28.09 11.89
C ARG A 388 -13.24 -28.25 11.14
N GLY A 389 -12.28 -28.99 11.73
CA GLY A 389 -11.02 -29.29 11.04
C GLY A 389 -9.87 -29.72 11.98
N ARG A 390 -8.79 -30.24 11.38
CA ARG A 390 -7.58 -30.66 12.11
C ARG A 390 -6.78 -29.49 12.68
N HIS A 391 -6.86 -28.31 12.08
CA HIS A 391 -6.05 -27.12 12.43
C HIS A 391 -6.81 -26.04 13.22
N ARG A 392 -7.80 -26.43 14.04
CA ARG A 392 -8.63 -25.49 14.82
C ARG A 392 -7.80 -24.60 15.76
N LYS A 393 -6.72 -25.12 16.35
CA LYS A 393 -5.87 -24.37 17.28
C LYS A 393 -5.07 -23.30 16.55
N GLU A 394 -4.54 -23.65 15.39
CA GLU A 394 -3.77 -22.80 14.50
C GLU A 394 -4.63 -21.66 13.95
N TRP A 395 -5.86 -21.95 13.51
CA TRP A 395 -6.81 -20.92 13.11
C TRP A 395 -7.15 -19.96 14.25
N LYS A 396 -7.38 -20.49 15.45
CA LYS A 396 -7.65 -19.66 16.62
C LYS A 396 -6.45 -18.76 16.93
N LEU A 397 -5.24 -19.31 16.92
CA LEU A 397 -4.00 -18.55 17.11
C LEU A 397 -3.83 -17.44 16.06
N PHE A 398 -4.17 -17.75 14.81
CA PHE A 398 -4.08 -16.79 13.73
C PHE A 398 -5.08 -15.63 13.88
N HIS A 399 -6.33 -15.89 14.28
CA HIS A 399 -7.32 -14.84 14.50
C HIS A 399 -7.16 -14.04 15.78
N ASP A 400 -6.75 -14.70 16.87
CA ASP A 400 -6.66 -14.07 18.19
C ASP A 400 -5.32 -13.33 18.37
N CYS A 401 -4.25 -13.76 17.68
CA CYS A 401 -2.92 -13.20 17.85
C CYS A 401 -2.25 -12.74 16.55
N GLY A 402 -2.86 -12.98 15.38
CA GLY A 402 -2.25 -12.65 14.09
C GLY A 402 -1.07 -13.56 13.75
N ILE A 403 -0.93 -14.72 14.41
CA ILE A 403 0.20 -15.63 14.24
C ILE A 403 -0.17 -16.76 13.26
N PHE A 404 0.40 -16.70 12.07
CA PHE A 404 0.20 -17.64 10.99
C PHE A 404 1.31 -18.68 10.95
N VAL A 405 0.97 -19.95 11.17
CA VAL A 405 1.95 -21.03 11.37
C VAL A 405 2.04 -21.96 10.17
N GLN A 406 3.22 -22.57 9.99
CA GLN A 406 3.51 -23.43 8.84
C GLN A 406 2.50 -24.55 8.55
N PRO A 407 2.08 -25.35 9.53
CA PRO A 407 1.09 -26.40 9.26
C PRO A 407 -0.22 -25.84 8.68
N LEU A 408 -0.62 -24.65 9.11
CA LEU A 408 -1.87 -24.02 8.68
C LEU A 408 -1.77 -23.49 7.25
N TYR A 409 -0.71 -22.74 6.91
CA TYR A 409 -0.58 -22.18 5.57
C TYR A 409 -0.27 -23.23 4.50
N VAL A 410 0.33 -24.36 4.89
CA VAL A 410 0.52 -25.52 4.01
C VAL A 410 -0.82 -26.17 3.69
N GLU A 411 -1.69 -26.39 4.68
CA GLU A 411 -3.05 -26.92 4.45
C GLU A 411 -3.88 -25.94 3.62
N LEU A 412 -3.87 -24.65 3.99
CA LEU A 412 -4.67 -23.60 3.35
C LEU A 412 -4.43 -23.59 1.83
N TRP A 413 -3.17 -23.65 1.42
CA TRP A 413 -2.79 -23.54 0.01
C TRP A 413 -2.50 -24.88 -0.67
N GLU A 414 -2.81 -26.02 -0.04
CA GLU A 414 -2.55 -27.36 -0.61
C GLU A 414 -3.23 -27.55 -1.98
N LYS A 415 -4.41 -26.95 -2.18
CA LYS A 415 -5.14 -27.03 -3.44
C LYS A 415 -4.50 -26.22 -4.59
N TYR A 416 -3.63 -25.26 -4.28
CA TYR A 416 -2.94 -24.42 -5.26
C TYR A 416 -1.68 -25.09 -5.78
N LYS A 417 -1.84 -26.23 -6.47
CA LYS A 417 -0.73 -27.12 -6.87
C LYS A 417 0.34 -26.48 -7.76
N ASP A 418 0.03 -25.38 -8.45
CA ASP A 418 0.96 -24.70 -9.35
C ASP A 418 2.01 -23.89 -8.57
N ILE A 419 1.78 -23.64 -7.28
CA ILE A 419 2.59 -22.73 -6.45
C ILE A 419 2.78 -23.32 -5.04
N SER A 420 4.01 -23.32 -4.54
CA SER A 420 4.28 -23.75 -3.15
C SER A 420 3.67 -22.78 -2.13
N SER A 421 3.19 -23.26 -0.98
CA SER A 421 2.71 -22.39 0.10
C SER A 421 3.75 -21.34 0.57
N GLU A 422 5.04 -21.70 0.58
CA GLU A 422 6.15 -20.79 0.91
C GLU A 422 6.25 -19.59 -0.07
N PHE A 423 5.78 -19.73 -1.30
CA PHE A 423 5.75 -18.62 -2.27
C PHE A 423 4.79 -17.53 -1.81
N PHE A 424 3.58 -17.89 -1.37
CA PHE A 424 2.60 -16.92 -0.89
C PHE A 424 3.12 -16.18 0.35
N ILE A 425 3.79 -16.90 1.26
CA ILE A 425 4.47 -16.28 2.41
C ILE A 425 5.54 -15.28 1.95
N LYS A 426 6.39 -15.65 0.97
CA LYS A 426 7.40 -14.72 0.43
C LYS A 426 6.79 -13.46 -0.17
N VAL A 427 5.65 -13.59 -0.88
CA VAL A 427 4.90 -12.44 -1.41
C VAL A 427 4.44 -11.53 -0.27
N LEU A 428 3.81 -12.10 0.76
CA LEU A 428 3.31 -11.35 1.91
C LEU A 428 4.44 -10.66 2.68
N VAL A 429 5.58 -11.33 2.87
CA VAL A 429 6.77 -10.78 3.52
C VAL A 429 7.40 -9.66 2.69
N HIS A 430 7.48 -9.83 1.36
CA HIS A 430 8.02 -8.82 0.46
C HIS A 430 7.22 -7.52 0.53
N PHE A 431 5.89 -7.61 0.61
CA PHE A 431 5.01 -6.44 0.70
C PHE A 431 4.76 -5.94 2.12
N ARG A 432 5.54 -6.43 3.10
CA ARG A 432 5.43 -6.08 4.54
C ARG A 432 4.02 -6.30 5.09
N ILE A 433 3.34 -7.33 4.60
CA ILE A 433 2.05 -7.78 5.10
C ILE A 433 2.24 -8.82 6.21
N ALA A 434 3.35 -9.56 6.16
CA ALA A 434 3.76 -10.52 7.17
C ALA A 434 5.25 -10.38 7.51
N VAL A 435 5.64 -10.86 8.69
CA VAL A 435 7.05 -10.97 9.13
C VAL A 435 7.26 -12.26 9.91
N GLU A 436 8.38 -12.93 9.70
CA GLU A 436 8.73 -14.13 10.47
C GLU A 436 9.06 -13.74 11.92
N VAL A 437 8.47 -14.45 12.88
CA VAL A 437 8.62 -14.17 14.32
C VAL A 437 8.89 -15.45 15.09
N GLY A 438 9.70 -15.35 16.15
CA GLY A 438 9.84 -16.41 17.14
C GLY A 438 8.94 -16.11 18.34
N THR A 439 7.83 -16.83 18.49
CA THR A 439 6.94 -16.68 19.65
C THR A 439 6.79 -17.98 20.42
N ASP A 440 6.47 -17.87 21.71
CA ASP A 440 6.12 -18.99 22.58
C ASP A 440 4.71 -19.55 22.32
N LYS A 441 3.94 -18.92 21.42
CA LYS A 441 2.55 -19.30 21.11
C LYS A 441 2.43 -20.60 20.32
N TYR A 442 3.49 -21.03 19.64
CA TYR A 442 3.51 -22.29 18.88
C TYR A 442 4.88 -22.98 19.01
N PRO A 443 4.90 -24.33 19.19
CA PRO A 443 6.16 -25.03 19.44
C PRO A 443 7.09 -25.04 18.21
N PRO A 444 8.42 -24.91 18.41
CA PRO A 444 9.41 -25.14 17.36
C PRO A 444 9.36 -26.60 16.87
N PRO A 445 9.83 -26.92 15.64
CA PRO A 445 10.58 -26.06 14.72
C PRO A 445 9.71 -25.33 13.67
N SER A 446 8.39 -25.31 13.85
CA SER A 446 7.47 -24.71 12.86
C SER A 446 7.70 -23.21 12.70
N LYS A 447 7.79 -22.73 11.46
CA LYS A 447 7.84 -21.29 11.17
C LYS A 447 6.54 -20.60 11.58
N GLN A 448 6.67 -19.36 12.05
CA GLN A 448 5.55 -18.52 12.48
C GLN A 448 5.69 -17.13 11.86
N TYR A 449 4.57 -16.57 11.41
CA TYR A 449 4.53 -15.26 10.79
C TYR A 449 3.50 -14.38 11.49
N PHE A 450 3.88 -13.16 11.89
CA PHE A 450 2.95 -12.17 12.38
C PHE A 450 2.31 -11.42 11.22
N MET A 451 0.98 -11.35 11.21
CA MET A 451 0.17 -10.74 10.17
C MET A 451 -1.06 -10.05 10.81
N PRO A 452 -0.98 -8.74 11.10
CA PRO A 452 -1.98 -8.04 11.91
C PRO A 452 -3.32 -7.82 11.18
N LEU A 453 -3.33 -7.90 9.85
CA LEU A 453 -4.51 -7.62 9.02
C LEU A 453 -5.71 -8.56 9.24
N VAL A 454 -5.50 -9.72 9.86
CA VAL A 454 -6.59 -10.67 10.16
C VAL A 454 -7.23 -10.45 11.52
N LEU A 455 -6.61 -9.60 12.35
CA LEU A 455 -7.09 -9.26 13.67
C LEU A 455 -8.40 -8.47 13.57
N LYS A 456 -9.14 -8.44 14.67
CA LYS A 456 -10.27 -7.53 14.85
C LYS A 456 -9.77 -6.12 15.12
N SER A 457 -10.58 -5.13 14.79
CA SER A 457 -10.30 -3.76 15.21
C SER A 457 -10.82 -3.54 16.62
N THR A 458 -10.29 -2.51 17.29
CA THR A 458 -10.81 -2.04 18.58
C THR A 458 -11.27 -0.60 18.48
N GLN A 459 -12.19 -0.20 19.35
CA GLN A 459 -12.54 1.21 19.53
C GLN A 459 -11.34 1.95 20.12
N VAL A 460 -10.84 2.94 19.39
CA VAL A 460 -9.77 3.82 19.88
C VAL A 460 -10.43 5.00 20.56
N ASP A 461 -10.74 4.85 21.84
CA ASP A 461 -11.21 5.98 22.63
C ASP A 461 -9.98 6.77 23.10
N ARG A 462 -9.73 7.93 22.45
CA ARG A 462 -8.59 8.84 22.67
C ARG A 462 -8.42 9.24 24.14
N SER A 463 -9.48 9.11 24.93
CA SER A 463 -9.55 9.47 26.34
C SER A 463 -9.28 8.31 27.32
N SER A 464 -9.21 7.07 26.84
CA SER A 464 -9.45 5.88 27.67
C SER A 464 -8.22 5.07 28.11
N MET A 465 -7.00 5.41 27.68
CA MET A 465 -5.80 4.76 28.21
C MET A 465 -5.47 5.31 29.61
N LYS A 466 -6.23 4.87 30.62
CA LYS A 466 -5.89 5.10 32.02
C LYS A 466 -4.52 4.47 32.29
N LEU A 467 -3.54 5.31 32.54
CA LEU A 467 -2.22 4.86 32.97
C LEU A 467 -2.36 4.10 34.31
N PRO A 468 -1.74 2.91 34.45
CA PRO A 468 -1.50 2.34 35.76
C PRO A 468 -0.84 3.38 36.68
N SER A 469 -1.21 3.38 37.96
CA SER A 469 -0.80 4.36 38.97
C SER A 469 0.72 4.57 39.08
N ASN A 470 1.51 3.59 38.60
CA ASN A 470 2.97 3.53 38.72
C ASN A 470 3.70 3.66 37.37
N SER A 471 3.02 4.11 36.32
CA SER A 471 3.59 4.25 34.98
C SER A 471 3.81 5.72 34.62
N ILE A 472 4.88 6.00 33.88
CA ILE A 472 5.16 7.30 33.26
C ILE A 472 4.90 7.15 31.76
N GLN A 473 4.25 8.13 31.14
CA GLN A 473 4.05 8.16 29.70
C GLN A 473 4.81 9.32 29.08
N ALA A 474 5.54 9.06 27.99
CA ALA A 474 6.08 10.13 27.16
C ALA A 474 4.95 10.93 26.50
N ALA A 475 5.23 12.17 26.07
CA ALA A 475 4.28 12.92 25.26
C ALA A 475 3.89 12.10 24.02
N PRO A 476 2.59 11.93 23.70
CA PRO A 476 2.17 11.14 22.55
C PRO A 476 2.79 11.67 21.26
N LEU A 477 3.24 10.75 20.41
CA LEU A 477 3.82 11.04 19.11
C LEU A 477 2.83 10.68 18.02
N HIS A 478 2.58 11.59 17.10
CA HIS A 478 1.65 11.41 15.98
C HIS A 478 2.40 11.38 14.66
N ILE A 479 2.12 10.38 13.82
CA ILE A 479 2.53 10.37 12.41
C ILE A 479 1.36 10.89 11.59
N THR A 480 1.53 12.08 11.01
CA THR A 480 0.52 12.74 10.18
C THR A 480 0.93 12.73 8.71
N PHE A 481 -0.03 12.67 7.81
CA PHE A 481 0.20 12.66 6.37
C PHE A 481 -0.32 13.95 5.72
N LYS A 482 0.31 14.40 4.65
CA LYS A 482 -0.13 15.60 3.92
C LYS A 482 -1.54 15.50 3.33
N SER A 483 -2.00 14.29 3.03
CA SER A 483 -3.38 14.01 2.61
C SER A 483 -4.42 14.31 3.70
N GLY A 484 -4.00 14.33 4.97
CA GLY A 484 -4.89 14.33 6.13
C GLY A 484 -5.40 12.94 6.54
N PHE A 485 -5.01 11.88 5.83
CA PHE A 485 -5.44 10.50 6.06
C PHE A 485 -4.27 9.53 6.10
N VAL A 486 -4.36 8.50 6.94
CA VAL A 486 -3.41 7.39 6.95
C VAL A 486 -3.64 6.57 5.67
N PRO A 487 -2.61 6.37 4.82
CA PRO A 487 -2.76 5.57 3.61
C PRO A 487 -3.23 4.14 3.92
N PRO A 488 -4.15 3.55 3.14
CA PRO A 488 -4.59 2.17 3.32
C PRO A 488 -3.42 1.19 3.42
N GLY A 489 -3.42 0.40 4.49
CA GLY A 489 -2.37 -0.60 4.77
C GLY A 489 -1.01 -0.02 5.20
N PHE A 490 -0.87 1.29 5.44
CA PHE A 490 0.34 1.85 6.04
C PHE A 490 0.59 1.28 7.44
N PHE A 491 -0.43 1.29 8.31
CA PHE A 491 -0.32 0.78 9.68
C PHE A 491 0.20 -0.67 9.71
N THR A 492 -0.43 -1.57 8.94
CA THR A 492 -0.03 -2.98 8.84
C THR A 492 1.43 -3.12 8.45
N ARG A 493 1.87 -2.41 7.40
CA ARG A 493 3.28 -2.44 6.95
C ARG A 493 4.24 -1.86 7.99
N PHE A 494 3.81 -0.81 8.67
CA PHE A 494 4.59 -0.14 9.70
C PHE A 494 4.83 -1.04 10.91
N VAL A 495 3.78 -1.65 11.47
CA VAL A 495 3.93 -2.56 12.63
C VAL A 495 4.64 -3.87 12.27
N VAL A 496 4.46 -4.38 11.05
CA VAL A 496 5.22 -5.55 10.55
C VAL A 496 6.71 -5.22 10.44
N THR A 497 7.05 -4.02 9.98
CA THR A 497 8.45 -3.56 9.91
C THR A 497 9.04 -3.38 11.30
N LEU A 498 8.28 -2.81 12.25
CA LEU A 498 8.70 -2.71 13.65
C LEU A 498 8.90 -4.07 14.31
N ALA A 499 8.03 -5.05 14.06
CA ALA A 499 8.18 -6.42 14.56
C ALA A 499 9.44 -7.14 14.03
N ASN A 500 10.03 -6.66 12.92
CA ASN A 500 11.30 -7.16 12.40
C ASN A 500 12.54 -6.48 13.03
N ALA A 501 12.34 -5.44 13.86
CA ALA A 501 13.43 -4.70 14.47
C ALA A 501 14.03 -5.47 15.67
N ARG A 502 15.36 -5.48 15.78
CA ARG A 502 16.13 -6.33 16.72
C ARG A 502 15.77 -6.20 18.21
N ARG A 503 15.09 -5.13 18.62
CA ARG A 503 14.76 -4.83 20.03
C ARG A 503 13.28 -4.55 20.27
N MET A 504 12.43 -4.82 19.27
CA MET A 504 10.99 -4.63 19.36
C MET A 504 10.33 -5.99 19.37
N GLU A 505 9.82 -6.40 20.52
CA GLU A 505 9.15 -7.69 20.69
C GLU A 505 7.64 -7.50 20.77
N LEU A 506 6.87 -8.37 20.10
CA LEU A 506 5.41 -8.31 20.17
C LEU A 506 4.92 -8.63 21.60
N CYS A 507 4.05 -7.76 22.14
CA CYS A 507 3.49 -7.93 23.48
C CYS A 507 2.10 -8.56 23.41
N PHE A 508 2.02 -9.87 23.69
CA PHE A 508 0.75 -10.61 23.73
C PHE A 508 0.08 -10.67 25.11
N GLU A 509 0.66 -10.06 26.14
CA GLU A 509 -0.02 -9.89 27.44
C GLU A 509 -1.15 -8.85 27.37
N LYS A 510 -1.06 -7.93 26.41
CA LYS A 510 -2.14 -7.06 26.00
C LYS A 510 -2.77 -7.64 24.74
N ASP A 511 -4.06 -7.41 24.55
CA ASP A 511 -4.74 -7.80 23.32
C ASP A 511 -4.12 -7.09 22.11
N VAL A 512 -4.02 -7.80 20.98
CA VAL A 512 -3.47 -7.30 19.72
C VAL A 512 -4.62 -7.10 18.74
N TYR A 513 -4.66 -5.95 18.07
CA TYR A 513 -5.72 -5.57 17.15
C TYR A 513 -5.17 -5.13 15.81
N ARG A 514 -6.03 -5.16 14.78
CA ARG A 514 -5.72 -4.70 13.41
C ARG A 514 -5.26 -3.25 13.38
N ASN A 515 -5.81 -2.43 14.28
CA ASN A 515 -5.52 -0.99 14.38
C ASN A 515 -4.76 -0.63 15.68
N CYS A 516 -4.30 -1.60 16.47
CA CYS A 516 -3.56 -1.33 17.70
C CYS A 516 -2.63 -2.49 18.06
N VAL A 517 -1.31 -2.24 18.07
CA VAL A 517 -0.28 -3.24 18.41
C VAL A 517 0.61 -2.67 19.51
N THR A 518 0.92 -3.50 20.52
CA THR A 518 1.89 -3.15 21.56
C THR A 518 3.18 -3.92 21.36
N PHE A 519 4.30 -3.23 21.44
CA PHE A 519 5.65 -3.78 21.47
C PHE A 519 6.29 -3.60 22.85
N ARG A 520 7.18 -4.51 23.20
CA ARG A 520 8.16 -4.33 24.28
C ARG A 520 9.47 -3.89 23.68
N TYR A 521 10.04 -2.85 24.28
CA TYR A 521 11.39 -2.41 24.04
C TYR A 521 12.19 -2.59 25.33
N GLN A 522 13.44 -3.03 25.21
CA GLN A 522 14.37 -3.11 26.33
C GLN A 522 15.76 -2.62 25.86
N ASP A 523 16.30 -1.60 26.54
CA ASP A 523 17.68 -1.18 26.32
C ASP A 523 18.66 -2.20 26.95
N PRO A 524 19.77 -2.59 26.30
CA PRO A 524 20.72 -3.55 26.86
C PRO A 524 21.36 -3.11 28.19
N ASN A 525 21.39 -1.80 28.45
CA ASN A 525 21.93 -1.24 29.69
C ASN A 525 20.82 -0.90 30.69
N SER A 526 19.56 -1.21 30.38
CA SER A 526 18.42 -1.02 31.27
C SER A 526 17.72 -2.33 31.62
N ASN A 527 17.23 -2.40 32.85
CA ASN A 527 16.34 -3.48 33.29
C ASN A 527 14.86 -3.11 33.11
N SER A 528 14.56 -1.87 32.68
CA SER A 528 13.20 -1.43 32.37
C SER A 528 12.72 -2.02 31.06
N ILE A 529 11.43 -2.31 30.99
CA ILE A 529 10.74 -2.72 29.76
C ILE A 529 9.72 -1.64 29.43
N GLU A 530 9.89 -1.00 28.27
CA GLU A 530 8.99 0.01 27.77
C GLU A 530 7.93 -0.62 26.87
N HIS A 531 6.69 -0.20 27.04
CA HIS A 531 5.60 -0.58 26.16
C HIS A 531 5.37 0.50 25.11
N VAL A 532 5.64 0.17 23.85
CA VAL A 532 5.38 1.04 22.69
C VAL A 532 4.05 0.63 22.08
N ILE A 533 3.03 1.46 22.25
CA ILE A 533 1.68 1.21 21.74
C ILE A 533 1.49 2.03 20.48
N VAL A 534 1.26 1.36 19.36
CA VAL A 534 1.02 1.97 18.05
C VAL A 534 -0.44 1.77 17.69
N THR A 535 -1.15 2.87 17.40
CA THR A 535 -2.59 2.86 17.15
C THR A 535 -2.93 3.63 15.87
N ASP A 536 -3.71 3.03 14.98
CA ASP A 536 -4.27 3.69 13.80
C ASP A 536 -5.62 4.34 14.14
N CYS A 537 -5.66 5.67 14.04
CA CYS A 537 -6.85 6.48 14.24
C CYS A 537 -7.49 6.95 12.92
N HIS A 538 -7.13 6.32 11.79
CA HIS A 538 -7.56 6.59 10.41
C HIS A 538 -7.06 7.92 9.80
N ASN A 539 -6.92 8.97 10.61
CA ASN A 539 -6.34 10.26 10.20
C ASN A 539 -4.91 10.48 10.72
N VAL A 540 -4.48 9.69 11.70
CA VAL A 540 -3.15 9.76 12.31
C VAL A 540 -2.74 8.40 12.87
N ILE A 541 -1.45 8.08 12.85
CA ILE A 541 -0.91 7.00 13.68
C ILE A 541 -0.47 7.60 15.02
N GLN A 542 -1.10 7.18 16.11
CA GLN A 542 -0.73 7.60 17.45
C GLN A 542 0.22 6.57 18.08
N ILE A 543 1.28 7.07 18.70
CA ILE A 543 2.31 6.28 19.37
C ILE A 543 2.40 6.75 20.81
N ASN A 544 2.23 5.80 21.74
CA ASN A 544 2.34 6.04 23.17
C ASN A 544 3.46 5.16 23.74
N ILE A 545 4.43 5.75 24.42
CA ILE A 545 5.50 5.02 25.11
C ILE A 545 5.20 5.06 26.61
N GLN A 546 4.96 3.89 27.19
CA GLN A 546 4.73 3.71 28.62
C GLN A 546 5.97 3.09 29.27
N HIS A 547 6.42 3.69 30.35
CA HIS A 547 7.56 3.25 31.13
C HIS A 547 7.12 2.91 32.55
N HIS A 548 7.59 1.76 33.05
CA HIS A 548 7.35 1.30 34.40
C HIS A 548 8.61 1.57 35.21
N HIS A 549 8.55 2.57 36.09
CA HIS A 549 9.69 3.05 36.86
C HIS A 549 10.20 1.96 37.80
N LEU A 550 11.49 1.62 37.71
CA LEU A 550 12.19 0.79 38.68
C LEU A 550 13.22 1.62 39.45
N ASP A 551 13.41 1.36 40.74
CA ASP A 551 14.41 2.08 41.53
C ASP A 551 15.84 1.76 41.03
N ARG A 552 16.55 2.80 40.56
CA ARG A 552 17.93 2.80 39.98
C ARG A 552 18.02 2.37 38.51
N GLU A 553 17.72 3.29 37.60
CA GLU A 553 17.96 3.12 36.18
C GLU A 553 19.31 3.73 35.75
N LEU A 554 20.07 2.97 34.96
CA LEU A 554 21.36 3.40 34.41
C LEU A 554 21.21 4.29 33.17
N VAL A 555 20.06 4.22 32.49
CA VAL A 555 19.75 4.96 31.26
C VAL A 555 18.53 5.83 31.50
N SER A 556 18.57 7.08 31.02
CA SER A 556 17.43 7.98 31.17
C SER A 556 16.28 7.59 30.23
N PHE A 557 15.04 7.74 30.71
CA PHE A 557 13.85 7.51 29.88
C PHE A 557 13.85 8.35 28.59
N THR A 558 14.44 9.55 28.60
CA THR A 558 14.62 10.37 27.40
C THR A 558 15.49 9.69 26.35
N LYS A 559 16.61 9.09 26.76
CA LYS A 559 17.50 8.36 25.84
C LYS A 559 16.79 7.14 25.24
N ILE A 560 16.04 6.42 26.07
CA ILE A 560 15.19 5.30 25.61
C ILE A 560 14.17 5.77 24.57
N CYS A 561 13.48 6.89 24.83
CA CYS A 561 12.53 7.46 23.88
C CYS A 561 13.20 7.86 22.55
N GLN A 562 14.40 8.45 22.59
CA GLN A 562 15.15 8.81 21.38
C GLN A 562 15.52 7.57 20.57
N ASP A 563 15.96 6.50 21.23
CA ASP A 563 16.30 5.25 20.55
C ASP A 563 15.05 4.59 19.94
N ILE A 564 13.92 4.57 20.66
CA ILE A 564 12.63 4.13 20.12
C ILE A 564 12.23 4.97 18.90
N CYS A 565 12.36 6.31 18.97
CA CYS A 565 12.06 7.19 17.84
C CYS A 565 12.86 6.83 16.58
N SER A 566 14.14 6.46 16.71
CA SER A 566 14.95 6.02 15.55
C SER A 566 14.35 4.79 14.85
N TYR A 567 13.87 3.80 15.61
CA TYR A 567 13.19 2.63 15.04
C TYR A 567 11.88 3.01 14.35
N LEU A 568 11.12 3.96 14.91
CA LEU A 568 9.87 4.44 14.32
C LEU A 568 10.14 5.19 13.00
N GLU A 569 11.18 6.03 12.96
CA GLU A 569 11.59 6.76 11.76
C GLU A 569 12.07 5.83 10.65
N ASP A 570 12.92 4.86 10.98
CA ASP A 570 13.42 3.85 10.05
C ASP A 570 12.27 3.01 9.47
N ALA A 571 11.34 2.56 10.32
CA ALA A 571 10.19 1.79 9.87
C ALA A 571 9.27 2.60 8.96
N ALA A 572 9.00 3.86 9.29
CA ALA A 572 8.17 4.73 8.45
C ALA A 572 8.81 4.98 7.07
N LYS A 573 10.13 5.17 7.05
CA LYS A 573 10.91 5.38 5.82
C LYS A 573 10.93 4.13 4.95
N GLU A 574 11.13 2.95 5.53
CA GLU A 574 11.08 1.69 4.79
C GLU A 574 9.71 1.47 4.13
N VAL A 575 8.62 1.76 4.85
CA VAL A 575 7.25 1.66 4.31
C VAL A 575 7.01 2.67 3.19
N GLU A 576 7.48 3.91 3.35
CA GLU A 576 7.41 4.92 2.28
C GLU A 576 8.13 4.44 1.02
N GLU A 577 9.39 3.97 1.15
CA GLU A 577 10.16 3.46 0.01
C GLU A 577 9.50 2.26 -0.66
N LEU A 578 8.90 1.36 0.11
CA LEU A 578 8.14 0.22 -0.40
C LEU A 578 6.93 0.67 -1.22
N LEU A 579 6.13 1.59 -0.68
CA LEU A 579 4.93 2.09 -1.37
C LEU A 579 5.30 2.87 -2.64
N ILE A 580 6.41 3.61 -2.63
CA ILE A 580 6.96 4.25 -3.83
C ILE A 580 7.37 3.21 -4.88
N LYS A 581 8.03 2.12 -4.47
CA LYS A 581 8.41 1.03 -5.38
C LYS A 581 7.20 0.38 -6.02
N CYS A 582 6.14 0.09 -5.25
CA CYS A 582 4.87 -0.44 -5.77
C CYS A 582 4.26 0.47 -6.84
N ALA A 583 4.27 1.80 -6.63
CA ALA A 583 3.74 2.77 -7.60
C ALA A 583 4.52 2.82 -8.93
N SER A 584 5.82 2.55 -8.90
CA SER A 584 6.73 2.73 -10.05
C SER A 584 6.78 1.55 -11.02
N GLY A 585 6.09 0.44 -10.75
CA GLY A 585 6.15 -0.77 -11.57
C GLY A 585 7.55 -1.37 -11.71
N GLY A 586 8.50 -0.98 -10.85
CA GLY A 586 9.89 -1.44 -10.90
C GLY A 586 10.77 -0.75 -11.95
N THR A 587 10.30 0.31 -12.63
CA THR A 587 11.12 1.05 -13.60
C THR A 587 11.84 2.23 -12.93
N ALA A 588 13.15 2.37 -13.16
CA ALA A 588 14.00 3.40 -12.56
C ALA A 588 13.71 4.84 -13.06
N ASN A 589 12.73 5.03 -13.96
CA ASN A 589 12.35 6.33 -14.46
C ASN A 589 11.45 7.05 -13.45
N ASN A 590 12.10 7.62 -12.44
CA ASN A 590 11.60 8.56 -11.44
C ASN A 590 10.87 9.75 -12.09
N LYS A 591 9.60 9.57 -12.49
CA LYS A 591 8.69 10.67 -12.84
C LYS A 591 7.77 10.95 -11.65
N SER A 592 8.32 11.67 -10.67
CA SER A 592 7.66 12.47 -9.62
C SER A 592 6.30 11.96 -9.07
N THR A 593 6.26 10.84 -8.35
CA THR A 593 5.17 10.50 -7.40
C THR A 593 5.33 11.28 -6.08
N ARG A 594 5.54 12.60 -6.18
CA ARG A 594 6.43 13.36 -5.28
C ARG A 594 5.85 14.00 -4.01
N TYR A 595 4.58 13.80 -3.63
CA TYR A 595 4.00 14.67 -2.58
C TYR A 595 3.16 14.03 -1.46
N ILE A 596 2.49 12.90 -1.66
CA ILE A 596 1.42 12.48 -0.73
C ILE A 596 1.86 11.48 0.36
N PHE A 597 2.85 10.63 0.12
CA PHE A 597 3.39 9.75 1.17
C PHE A 597 4.30 10.46 2.18
N LYS A 598 4.53 11.77 2.01
CA LYS A 598 5.26 12.57 2.98
C LYS A 598 4.49 12.58 4.30
N TYR A 599 5.12 12.01 5.31
CA TYR A 599 4.64 12.00 6.68
C TYR A 599 5.47 12.96 7.53
N GLU A 600 4.88 13.39 8.66
CA GLU A 600 5.53 14.24 9.66
C GLU A 600 5.26 13.66 11.05
N PHE A 601 6.32 13.54 11.85
CA PHE A 601 6.25 13.24 13.26
C PHE A 601 5.93 14.52 14.05
N LYS A 602 4.88 14.47 14.88
CA LYS A 602 4.41 15.61 15.67
C LYS A 602 4.16 15.21 17.11
N TYR A 603 4.73 15.94 18.05
CA TYR A 603 4.48 15.72 19.47
C TYR A 603 3.17 16.40 19.88
N VAL A 604 2.32 15.68 20.61
CA VAL A 604 1.05 16.20 21.12
C VAL A 604 1.27 16.86 22.46
N CYS A 605 0.74 18.08 22.62
CA CYS A 605 0.78 18.79 23.89
C CYS A 605 -0.13 18.11 24.92
N THR A 606 0.47 17.63 26.01
CA THR A 606 -0.24 16.99 27.13
C THR A 606 -0.90 17.98 28.09
N SER A 607 -0.61 19.28 27.96
CA SER A 607 -1.20 20.34 28.79
C SER A 607 -2.52 20.89 28.23
N CYS A 608 -2.91 20.50 27.01
CA CYS A 608 -4.14 20.94 26.38
C CYS A 608 -5.32 20.00 26.71
N PRO A 609 -6.57 20.51 26.77
CA PRO A 609 -7.75 19.66 26.97
C PRO A 609 -7.89 18.62 25.85
N THR A 610 -8.20 17.38 26.22
CA THR A 610 -8.40 16.25 25.29
C THR A 610 -9.65 16.37 24.41
N THR A 611 -10.53 17.32 24.69
CA THR A 611 -11.78 17.60 23.95
C THR A 611 -11.59 18.53 22.75
N ALA A 612 -10.41 19.12 22.59
CA ALA A 612 -10.04 19.96 21.45
C ALA A 612 -9.25 19.15 20.39
N PRO A 613 -9.17 19.61 19.12
CA PRO A 613 -8.23 19.04 18.16
C PRO A 613 -6.81 19.04 18.75
N PRO A 614 -5.98 18.02 18.46
CA PRO A 614 -4.67 17.88 19.06
C PRO A 614 -3.81 19.11 18.78
N HIS A 615 -3.34 19.76 19.85
CA HIS A 615 -2.37 20.84 19.75
C HIS A 615 -0.98 20.22 19.61
N TYR A 616 -0.34 20.43 18.46
CA TYR A 616 1.01 19.95 18.22
C TYR A 616 2.03 20.92 18.77
N ILE A 617 3.03 20.39 19.48
CA ILE A 617 4.15 21.16 19.97
C ILE A 617 5.00 21.56 18.76
N THR A 618 5.08 22.86 18.50
CA THR A 618 6.06 23.41 17.57
C THR A 618 7.42 23.34 18.24
N LEU A 619 8.18 22.29 17.94
CA LEU A 619 9.60 22.31 18.24
C LEU A 619 10.22 23.45 17.40
N PRO A 620 11.11 24.28 17.97
CA PRO A 620 11.85 25.25 17.17
C PRO A 620 12.52 24.50 16.02
N PRO A 621 12.53 25.07 14.80
CA PRO A 621 13.01 24.36 13.62
C PRO A 621 14.45 23.88 13.88
N THR A 622 14.60 22.57 14.00
CA THR A 622 15.92 21.92 13.96
C THR A 622 16.40 22.04 12.54
N ASN A 623 17.09 23.15 12.25
CA ASN A 623 17.83 23.31 11.02
C ASN A 623 19.13 22.52 11.22
N PRO A 624 19.37 21.38 10.55
CA PRO A 624 20.59 20.58 10.75
C PRO A 624 21.85 21.27 10.19
N ALA A 625 21.71 22.52 9.74
CA ALA A 625 22.78 23.40 9.33
C ALA A 625 22.60 24.74 10.07
N GLN A 626 23.55 25.04 10.97
CA GLN A 626 23.65 26.24 11.81
C GLN A 626 22.89 26.26 13.15
N ASP A 627 22.99 25.21 13.97
CA ASP A 627 23.09 25.49 15.41
C ASP A 627 24.49 26.05 15.67
N SER A 628 24.57 27.36 15.93
CA SER A 628 25.81 27.97 16.39
C SER A 628 26.13 27.44 17.79
N GLN A 629 27.26 26.72 17.93
CA GLN A 629 27.68 25.97 19.12
C GLN A 629 27.52 26.71 20.47
N TRP A 630 27.46 28.05 20.46
CA TRP A 630 27.27 28.88 21.66
C TRP A 630 25.86 28.77 22.28
N ILE A 631 24.81 28.48 21.50
CA ILE A 631 23.44 28.32 22.03
C ILE A 631 23.37 27.05 22.87
N THR A 632 23.86 25.93 22.32
CA THR A 632 23.96 24.65 23.01
C THR A 632 24.81 24.78 24.27
N LEU A 633 25.96 25.46 24.18
CA LEU A 633 26.81 25.76 25.33
C LEU A 633 26.05 26.58 26.40
N GLY A 634 25.33 27.63 26.00
CA GLY A 634 24.56 28.47 26.92
C GLY A 634 23.51 27.70 27.71
N ILE A 635 22.84 26.74 27.08
CA ILE A 635 21.84 25.87 27.73
C ILE A 635 22.50 24.96 28.76
N SER A 636 23.60 24.30 28.39
CA SER A 636 24.37 23.44 29.30
C SER A 636 24.92 24.22 30.51
N LEU A 637 25.29 25.48 30.31
CA LEU A 637 25.71 26.41 31.36
C LEU A 637 24.56 26.89 32.27
N GLY A 638 23.30 26.58 31.93
CA GLY A 638 22.12 26.90 32.73
C GLY A 638 21.37 28.16 32.32
N LEU A 639 21.63 28.71 31.13
CA LEU A 639 20.84 29.81 30.55
C LEU A 639 19.57 29.29 29.88
N TYR A 640 18.49 30.08 29.93
CA TYR A 640 17.24 29.76 29.26
C TYR A 640 17.27 30.14 27.77
N TYR A 641 16.52 29.41 26.96
CA TYR A 641 16.31 29.74 25.54
C TYR A 641 15.82 31.17 25.32
N ASN A 642 14.97 31.71 26.21
CA ASN A 642 14.51 33.09 26.10
C ASN A 642 15.67 34.10 26.23
N THR A 643 16.60 33.86 27.15
CA THR A 643 17.78 34.69 27.36
C THR A 643 18.72 34.62 26.14
N LEU A 644 18.91 33.42 25.60
CA LEU A 644 19.73 33.18 24.42
C LEU A 644 19.10 33.79 23.14
N GLY A 645 17.78 33.69 22.98
CA GLY A 645 17.05 34.31 21.87
C GLY A 645 17.15 35.84 21.88
N VAL A 646 17.08 36.47 23.06
CA VAL A 646 17.29 37.92 23.20
C VAL A 646 18.74 38.32 22.87
N ILE A 647 19.72 37.47 23.17
CA ILE A 647 21.12 37.69 22.81
C ILE A 647 21.29 37.58 21.29
N GLU A 648 20.72 36.57 20.66
CA GLU A 648 20.79 36.32 19.21
C GLU A 648 20.19 37.49 18.41
N GLU A 649 18.99 37.95 18.79
CA GLU A 649 18.31 39.07 18.15
C GLU A 649 19.15 40.37 18.24
N LYS A 650 19.82 40.59 19.38
CA LYS A 650 20.69 41.75 19.60
C LYS A 650 22.02 41.68 18.87
N CYS A 651 22.47 40.50 18.45
CA CYS A 651 23.76 40.32 17.78
C CYS A 651 23.63 40.19 16.25
N ARG A 652 22.39 40.12 15.72
CA ARG A 652 22.11 40.11 14.27
C ARG A 652 22.92 39.06 13.48
N GLY A 653 23.14 37.88 14.08
CA GLY A 653 23.86 36.77 13.45
C GLY A 653 25.39 36.78 13.60
N ASP A 654 25.98 37.74 14.34
CA ASP A 654 27.41 37.68 14.69
C ASP A 654 27.66 36.66 15.82
N VAL A 655 28.15 35.48 15.42
CA VAL A 655 28.39 34.34 16.33
C VAL A 655 29.40 34.66 17.43
N GLN A 656 30.45 35.44 17.15
CA GLN A 656 31.45 35.79 18.17
C GLN A 656 30.86 36.74 19.20
N GLN A 657 30.08 37.72 18.75
CA GLN A 657 29.39 38.65 19.64
C GLN A 657 28.30 37.93 20.47
N CYS A 658 27.60 36.96 19.88
CA CYS A 658 26.64 36.12 20.58
C CYS A 658 27.32 35.30 21.69
N LEU A 659 28.40 34.58 21.37
CA LEU A 659 29.16 33.79 22.35
C LEU A 659 29.67 34.67 23.49
N LEU A 660 30.18 35.87 23.19
CA LEU A 660 30.65 36.81 24.20
C LEU A 660 29.54 37.24 25.15
N LYS A 661 28.35 37.58 24.62
CA LYS A 661 27.20 37.99 25.45
C LYS A 661 26.62 36.81 26.24
N CYS A 662 26.65 35.60 25.67
CA CYS A 662 26.29 34.36 26.37
C CYS A 662 27.21 34.10 27.56
N MET A 663 28.54 34.17 27.35
CA MET A 663 29.52 34.04 28.43
C MET A 663 29.35 35.14 29.49
N ALA A 664 29.02 36.37 29.08
CA ALA A 664 28.77 37.46 30.01
C ALA A 664 27.49 37.22 30.87
N ALA A 665 26.43 36.65 30.28
CA ALA A 665 25.21 36.28 31.01
C ALA A 665 25.48 35.14 32.00
N TRP A 666 26.27 34.14 31.58
CA TRP A 666 26.73 33.06 32.44
C TRP A 666 27.57 33.58 33.62
N LEU A 667 28.55 34.46 33.36
CA LEU A 667 29.39 35.07 34.42
C LEU A 667 28.58 35.90 35.43
N ARG A 668 27.45 36.49 35.01
CA ARG A 668 26.52 37.19 35.91
C ARG A 668 25.65 36.25 36.73
N GLY A 669 25.66 34.95 36.43
CA GLY A 669 24.88 33.94 37.11
C GLY A 669 23.38 34.07 36.83
N GLU A 670 23.01 34.51 35.63
CA GLU A 670 21.61 34.62 35.17
C GLU A 670 20.93 33.23 35.15
N ASP A 671 19.60 33.21 35.10
CA ASP A 671 18.80 31.98 35.00
C ASP A 671 19.18 30.89 36.04
N LYS A 672 19.44 29.65 35.57
CA LYS A 672 19.79 28.50 36.41
C LYS A 672 21.29 28.30 36.55
N VAL A 673 22.12 29.26 36.13
CA VAL A 673 23.58 29.12 36.17
C VAL A 673 24.09 28.76 37.57
N ARG A 674 23.51 29.35 38.63
CA ARG A 674 23.89 29.02 40.02
C ARG A 674 23.51 27.60 40.45
N LEU A 675 22.46 27.02 39.86
CA LEU A 675 22.04 25.64 40.10
C LEU A 675 22.93 24.63 39.32
N LYS A 676 23.58 25.09 38.25
CA LYS A 676 24.56 24.35 37.44
C LYS A 676 26.01 24.58 37.91
N GLY A 677 26.22 24.82 39.21
CA GLY A 677 27.56 25.01 39.80
C GLY A 677 28.13 26.42 39.73
N GLY A 678 27.35 27.40 39.22
CA GLY A 678 27.77 28.80 39.12
C GLY A 678 28.81 29.05 38.01
N PRO A 679 29.31 30.28 37.84
CA PRO A 679 30.32 30.58 36.84
C PRO A 679 31.71 30.11 37.29
N SER A 680 32.02 28.84 37.08
CA SER A 680 33.28 28.21 37.47
C SER A 680 33.93 27.49 36.29
N TRP A 681 35.25 27.28 36.35
CA TRP A 681 35.95 26.49 35.34
C TRP A 681 35.47 25.03 35.29
N LEU A 682 34.98 24.49 36.41
CA LEU A 682 34.45 23.13 36.49
C LEU A 682 33.11 23.01 35.76
N SER A 683 32.17 23.92 36.03
CA SER A 683 30.87 23.94 35.36
C SER A 683 30.97 24.28 33.87
N LEU A 684 31.98 25.07 33.47
CA LEU A 684 32.28 25.29 32.06
C LEU A 684 32.85 24.05 31.37
N ALA A 685 33.76 23.32 32.04
CA ALA A 685 34.29 22.07 31.50
C ALA A 685 33.21 20.98 31.36
N GLU A 686 32.32 20.87 32.35
CA GLU A 686 31.18 19.94 32.31
C GLU A 686 30.19 20.31 31.19
N ALA A 687 29.88 21.59 31.02
CA ALA A 687 29.03 22.03 29.91
C ALA A 687 29.67 21.81 28.53
N LEU A 688 31.01 21.91 28.42
CA LEU A 688 31.73 21.60 27.17
C LEU A 688 31.77 20.09 26.88
N GLU A 689 31.83 19.24 27.91
CA GLU A 689 31.70 17.78 27.78
C GLU A 689 30.29 17.37 27.35
N GLU A 690 29.24 18.03 27.88
CA GLU A 690 27.84 17.80 27.48
C GLU A 690 27.58 18.09 25.99
N ILE A 691 28.34 18.99 25.37
CA ILE A 691 28.23 19.33 23.94
C ILE A 691 29.31 18.68 23.06
N GLU A 692 30.00 17.67 23.59
CA GLU A 692 31.03 16.88 22.90
C GLU A 692 32.34 17.64 22.54
N GLU A 693 32.56 18.85 23.07
CA GLU A 693 33.80 19.64 22.94
C GLU A 693 34.90 19.17 23.94
N ASN A 694 35.14 17.86 23.91
CA ASN A 694 35.94 17.13 24.90
C ASN A 694 37.41 17.56 24.98
N ASP A 695 38.00 18.01 23.87
CA ASP A 695 39.41 18.44 23.84
C ASP A 695 39.62 19.79 24.56
N ILE A 696 38.66 20.71 24.43
CA ILE A 696 38.67 22.00 25.11
C ILE A 696 38.41 21.80 26.61
N ALA A 697 37.44 20.96 26.96
CA ALA A 697 37.14 20.62 28.34
C ALA A 697 38.34 19.99 29.07
N LYS A 698 39.02 19.03 28.43
CA LYS A 698 40.27 18.43 28.95
C LYS A 698 41.35 19.48 29.19
N ASN A 699 41.51 20.44 28.27
CA ASN A 699 42.49 21.51 28.41
C ASN A 699 42.15 22.46 29.58
N ILE A 700 40.87 22.79 29.78
CA ILE A 700 40.40 23.57 30.94
C ILE A 700 40.63 22.82 32.25
N ARG A 701 40.34 21.51 32.30
CA ARG A 701 40.61 20.67 33.49
C ARG A 701 42.11 20.56 33.77
N ALA A 702 42.95 20.42 32.75
CA ALA A 702 44.41 20.36 32.90
C ALA A 702 45.00 21.68 33.42
N ASN A 703 44.51 22.82 32.93
CA ASN A 703 44.99 24.14 33.35
C ASN A 703 44.40 24.63 34.68
N SER A 704 43.16 24.24 35.03
CA SER A 704 42.58 24.56 36.34
C SER A 704 43.27 23.82 37.49
N VAL A 705 43.80 22.61 37.24
CA VAL A 705 44.69 21.89 38.18
C VAL A 705 46.03 22.62 38.34
N LEU A 706 46.58 23.23 37.29
CA LEU A 706 47.84 24.00 37.35
C LEU A 706 47.73 25.24 38.26
N VAL A 707 46.57 25.90 38.30
CA VAL A 707 46.31 27.06 39.20
C VAL A 707 46.17 26.63 40.66
N LEU A 708 45.57 25.46 40.93
CA LEU A 708 45.49 24.90 42.29
C LEU A 708 46.84 24.37 42.80
N VAL A 709 47.69 23.84 41.91
CA VAL A 709 49.03 23.34 42.27
C VAL A 709 50.04 24.49 42.49
N LEU A 710 49.87 25.65 41.83
CA LEU A 710 50.72 26.84 42.05
C LEU A 710 50.26 27.72 43.24
N GLY A 711 49.02 27.58 43.72
CA GLY A 711 48.47 28.36 44.84
C GLY A 711 48.84 27.88 46.25
N THR A 712 49.58 26.76 46.41
CA THR A 712 49.90 26.16 47.73
C THR A 712 51.36 26.30 48.17
N ARG A 713 52.16 27.18 47.55
CA ARG A 713 53.50 27.53 48.05
C ARG A 713 53.71 29.03 48.17
N THR A 714 53.30 29.60 49.32
CA THR A 714 54.13 30.51 50.13
C THR A 714 53.42 30.82 51.46
N ARG A 715 53.78 30.06 52.50
CA ARG A 715 53.79 30.54 53.89
C ARG A 715 55.22 30.39 54.37
N LYS A 716 55.95 31.49 54.55
CA LYS A 716 57.16 31.51 55.38
C LYS A 716 57.40 32.92 55.94
N LYS A 717 57.20 32.97 57.25
CA LYS A 717 57.50 33.99 58.26
C LYS A 717 56.74 35.30 58.19
#